data_AF-A0A9D5R8Z0-F1
#
_entry.id   AF-A0A9D5R8Z0-F1
#
_cell.length_a   1.000
_cell.length_b   1.000
_cell.length_c   1.000
_cell.angle_alpha   90.00
_cell.angle_beta   90.00
_cell.angle_gamma   90.00
#
_symmetry.space_group_name_H-M   'P 1'
#
loop_
_entity.id
_entity.type
_entity.pdbx_description
1 polymer ?
#
loop_
_entity_poly.entity_id
_entity_poly.type
_entity_poly.pdbx_seq_one_letter_code
_entity_poly.pdbx_strand_id
1 'polypeptide(L)'
;MSNICKRIFCLILCVLFVAEICPAFAQSDELNKRFDSSDNAAELSDKWKLPDNSEFREDGLHDDSGFGAMLLYNAAEWSEKYEYEAEFCLPFMNSGRVLFNYVDTKNCNYVEVSPKSKTIAIKTVVNQVRYTVAETKISDNLTNDTIYRVKILSNGGDGISVEMSTGKNMVTYFQDEYAMETNKVGKVGFYANDNPLHVISVSAKEIGKSDYEIPKEEGTSHIIADGKDDMSNHEENSGAENGDDGQESIDLMPYNELVKMGIMNDGEDAGSDLTTAEYNDIMDKLKWSSDADGEYVRMRDIIKDTVDMLGYGGIVDPKNSYYQQAAKLKLFDGVTLTKDRVKRYAAAQILYNAFFVEIMTGTYWTNGKVTYHIERGRRLLDDVIGIRCIKGICEDDGINSLSGKTETGKESVKIGGNIYKYSADWNAEFLGRYVRAYIKESDDGMDEAFLIEPMQNAKCITIMAKDYVGFENNVLRYIAENGRTKEVRLAPSVPVLQNGSYVSSYDSDIFKINRGKIVISADTSGKVIAVMIYSYDVEYVENVNAEKIKLQKMIDDGMFDVVQMFYRDKTAFELNMLKEGDVVHIMKNDRSLILVISAEQVINFDVKNLWKNNEEISVSDGTGQYSVRVCNADELLKSRLQPNNKLNLYFDIFDEIVYAGISEENVMMYGCLVDVAISEEAFSNKIKMLVYKEDSEKRVYEINKKVNYCDENGSVRRLKPEELYGELKGKNTMISYKISDKGEISYIEMPVLSYEKNSEAQLTMLVDENTSRNYIYRSIDTSFGHRWYVAETTKSFIVSSGDKRDISEYTIREGTGIYIYNTDYKFKAFSKRGDITADFVILYDRFNTEQLKPSFDENLLYVTEIASAINDDGEIKTVLTFGNGEVMYADDAAVENCYDMYTIADAEPKLHKLNVGDVVTVNQNPIDDEIKSFMIVYRPVSDDGDCAATLFEGEEYSSSERSNPYMFDSSYARQSNNLSIPDDKKYTRIFFGWVYRVDNNVIEVTTQNLRKTGYDKYNEQFVTERYRINFYRNPAVTNCMYNFDRKKVGDCRKAEITDFRSYEDYGKECSAVVVSCTGDKYSIVLLNDVI
;
A
#
# COMPACT_ATOMS: atom_id res chain seq x y z
N MET A 1 -6.38 -55.83 6.98
CA MET A 1 -6.80 -54.70 6.11
C MET A 1 -7.37 -53.54 6.91
N SER A 2 -8.63 -53.55 7.39
CA SER A 2 -9.31 -52.39 8.04
C SER A 2 -8.43 -51.40 8.85
N ASN A 3 -7.73 -51.84 9.91
CA ASN A 3 -6.92 -50.93 10.73
C ASN A 3 -5.64 -50.41 10.05
N ILE A 4 -5.08 -51.15 9.09
CA ILE A 4 -3.93 -50.70 8.29
C ILE A 4 -4.42 -49.65 7.28
N CYS A 5 -5.54 -49.90 6.61
CA CYS A 5 -6.15 -48.92 5.70
C CYS A 5 -6.52 -47.62 6.43
N LYS A 6 -7.02 -47.67 7.67
CA LYS A 6 -7.27 -46.46 8.48
C LYS A 6 -5.99 -45.69 8.82
N ARG A 7 -4.91 -46.38 9.22
CA ARG A 7 -3.62 -45.72 9.51
C ARG A 7 -2.99 -45.13 8.25
N ILE A 8 -3.06 -45.83 7.11
CA ILE A 8 -2.59 -45.34 5.81
C ILE A 8 -3.43 -44.16 5.34
N PHE A 9 -4.77 -44.18 5.51
CA PHE A 9 -5.64 -43.05 5.15
C PHE A 9 -5.33 -41.81 6.00
N CYS A 10 -5.07 -41.97 7.30
CA CYS A 10 -4.57 -40.87 8.13
C CYS A 10 -3.18 -40.39 7.71
N LEU A 11 -2.25 -41.29 7.34
CA LEU A 11 -0.92 -40.91 6.88
C LEU A 11 -0.96 -40.14 5.54
N ILE A 12 -1.80 -40.60 4.60
CA ILE A 12 -2.04 -39.94 3.31
C ILE A 12 -2.72 -38.58 3.53
N LEU A 13 -3.71 -38.49 4.42
CA LEU A 13 -4.29 -37.19 4.82
C LEU A 13 -3.23 -36.25 5.38
N CYS A 14 -2.36 -36.70 6.29
CA CYS A 14 -1.26 -35.86 6.79
C CYS A 14 -0.28 -35.43 5.69
N VAL A 15 0.03 -36.29 4.72
CA VAL A 15 0.92 -35.95 3.59
C VAL A 15 0.25 -34.97 2.61
N LEU A 16 -1.06 -35.10 2.35
CA LEU A 16 -1.83 -34.15 1.54
C LEU A 16 -1.97 -32.80 2.25
N PHE A 17 -2.21 -32.79 3.56
CA PHE A 17 -2.26 -31.57 4.37
C PHE A 17 -0.90 -30.84 4.42
N VAL A 18 0.22 -31.59 4.43
CA VAL A 18 1.56 -31.00 4.26
C VAL A 18 1.76 -30.45 2.84
N ALA A 19 1.21 -31.10 1.82
CA ALA A 19 1.31 -30.61 0.44
C ALA A 19 0.54 -29.30 0.19
N GLU A 20 -0.60 -29.08 0.88
CA GLU A 20 -1.33 -27.80 0.86
C GLU A 20 -0.58 -26.66 1.58
N ILE A 21 0.32 -26.97 2.52
CA ILE A 21 1.08 -25.98 3.30
C ILE A 21 2.50 -25.75 2.72
N CYS A 22 3.02 -26.67 1.91
CA CYS A 22 4.35 -26.57 1.29
C CYS A 22 4.61 -25.28 0.47
N PRO A 23 3.67 -24.67 -0.26
CA PRO A 23 3.91 -23.40 -0.96
C PRO A 23 4.27 -22.25 -0.02
N ALA A 24 3.62 -22.17 1.15
CA ALA A 24 3.90 -21.16 2.17
C ALA A 24 5.28 -21.35 2.81
N PHE A 25 5.70 -22.59 3.05
CA PHE A 25 7.06 -22.87 3.52
C PHE A 25 8.13 -22.55 2.47
N ALA A 26 7.87 -22.77 1.18
CA ALA A 26 8.84 -22.42 0.13
C ALA A 26 9.07 -20.90 0.02
N GLN A 27 8.04 -20.08 0.26
CA GLN A 27 8.18 -18.62 0.35
C GLN A 27 8.90 -18.19 1.63
N SER A 28 8.61 -18.80 2.80
CA SER A 28 9.34 -18.48 4.03
C SER A 28 10.82 -18.88 3.95
N ASP A 29 11.16 -19.94 3.22
CA ASP A 29 12.54 -20.37 2.96
C ASP A 29 13.33 -19.43 2.05
N GLU A 30 12.66 -18.59 1.24
CA GLU A 30 13.29 -17.56 0.40
C GLU A 30 13.41 -16.21 1.13
N LEU A 31 12.46 -15.92 2.04
CA LEU A 31 12.57 -14.83 3.02
C LEU A 31 13.70 -15.10 4.04
N ASN A 32 13.73 -16.26 4.71
CA ASN A 32 14.73 -16.57 5.73
C ASN A 32 16.17 -16.53 5.19
N LYS A 33 16.37 -16.91 3.91
CA LYS A 33 17.69 -16.83 3.25
C LYS A 33 18.17 -15.41 2.94
N ARG A 34 17.31 -14.38 3.07
CA ARG A 34 17.67 -12.97 2.89
C ARG A 34 18.13 -12.27 4.19
N PHE A 35 17.92 -12.88 5.35
CA PHE A 35 18.05 -12.20 6.66
C PHE A 35 19.00 -12.91 7.66
N ASP A 36 19.76 -13.91 7.21
CA ASP A 36 20.65 -14.70 8.08
C ASP A 36 22.05 -14.08 8.22
N SER A 37 22.30 -13.40 9.34
CA SER A 37 23.64 -13.08 9.84
C SER A 37 23.72 -13.41 11.33
N SER A 38 24.46 -14.46 11.67
CA SER A 38 24.46 -15.14 12.97
C SER A 38 24.95 -14.33 14.18
N ASP A 39 25.53 -13.16 13.97
CA ASP A 39 26.36 -12.49 14.98
C ASP A 39 25.56 -11.64 15.98
N ASN A 40 24.33 -11.22 15.64
CA ASN A 40 23.54 -10.31 16.50
C ASN A 40 22.71 -11.01 17.58
N ALA A 41 22.41 -12.32 17.44
CA ALA A 41 21.49 -13.03 18.35
C ALA A 41 22.03 -13.15 19.80
N ALA A 42 23.35 -13.07 19.99
CA ALA A 42 23.99 -13.24 21.29
C ALA A 42 23.96 -11.97 22.17
N GLU A 43 23.84 -10.75 21.61
CA GLU A 43 23.79 -9.51 22.40
C GLU A 43 22.39 -9.14 22.92
N LEU A 44 21.34 -9.78 22.38
CA LEU A 44 19.95 -9.54 22.79
C LEU A 44 19.51 -10.36 24.01
N SER A 45 20.05 -11.57 24.22
CA SER A 45 19.67 -12.44 25.34
C SER A 45 20.04 -11.90 26.73
N ASP A 46 21.03 -11.00 26.81
CA ASP A 46 21.45 -10.39 28.08
C ASP A 46 20.52 -9.23 28.53
N LYS A 47 19.70 -8.68 27.62
CA LYS A 47 18.85 -7.50 27.86
C LYS A 47 17.36 -7.85 28.03
N TRP A 48 16.90 -8.93 27.37
CA TRP A 48 15.52 -9.40 27.38
C TRP A 48 15.39 -10.69 28.22
N LYS A 49 14.40 -10.74 29.11
CA LYS A 49 14.22 -11.88 30.02
C LYS A 49 12.92 -12.64 29.75
N LEU A 50 13.00 -13.95 29.90
CA LEU A 50 11.85 -14.81 30.13
C LEU A 50 11.48 -14.76 31.64
N PRO A 51 10.19 -14.87 32.02
CA PRO A 51 9.77 -14.90 33.42
C PRO A 51 10.18 -16.20 34.12
N ASP A 52 10.26 -16.18 35.45
CA ASP A 52 10.39 -17.39 36.24
C ASP A 52 9.09 -18.21 36.19
N ASN A 53 9.20 -19.54 36.07
CA ASN A 53 8.06 -20.46 35.87
C ASN A 53 6.98 -20.43 36.98
N SER A 54 7.23 -19.75 38.09
CA SER A 54 6.24 -19.52 39.15
C SER A 54 5.19 -18.44 38.80
N GLU A 55 5.49 -17.51 37.89
CA GLU A 55 4.55 -16.42 37.55
C GLU A 55 3.36 -16.94 36.73
N PHE A 56 3.59 -17.84 35.77
CA PHE A 56 2.60 -18.42 34.84
C PHE A 56 1.43 -19.21 35.48
N ARG A 57 1.40 -19.41 36.80
CA ARG A 57 0.36 -20.21 37.47
C ARG A 57 -0.80 -19.41 38.07
N GLU A 58 -0.75 -18.07 38.02
CA GLU A 58 -1.81 -17.19 38.56
C GLU A 58 -2.14 -16.00 37.62
N ASP A 59 -2.26 -16.25 36.31
CA ASP A 59 -2.32 -15.17 35.31
C ASP A 59 -3.71 -14.56 35.06
N GLY A 60 -3.75 -13.22 34.99
CA GLY A 60 -4.92 -12.45 34.53
C GLY A 60 -4.96 -12.23 33.00
N LEU A 61 -3.91 -12.61 32.27
CA LEU A 61 -3.74 -12.35 30.83
C LEU A 61 -4.24 -13.47 29.90
N HIS A 62 -4.44 -14.67 30.45
CA HIS A 62 -5.00 -15.83 29.73
C HIS A 62 -6.51 -15.71 29.53
N ASP A 63 -6.98 -16.01 28.31
CA ASP A 63 -8.36 -16.46 28.09
C ASP A 63 -8.40 -17.99 28.27
N ASP A 64 -9.57 -18.59 28.53
CA ASP A 64 -9.74 -20.02 28.90
C ASP A 64 -9.38 -21.05 27.78
N SER A 65 -8.51 -20.70 26.81
CA SER A 65 -8.14 -21.54 25.65
C SER A 65 -7.21 -22.71 25.98
N GLY A 66 -6.45 -22.65 27.08
CA GLY A 66 -5.66 -23.76 27.60
C GLY A 66 -4.36 -24.10 26.84
N PHE A 67 -3.86 -23.18 26.03
CA PHE A 67 -2.53 -23.27 25.39
C PHE A 67 -1.54 -22.28 26.04
N GLY A 68 -0.24 -22.50 25.84
CA GLY A 68 0.81 -21.74 26.53
C GLY A 68 1.01 -20.34 25.96
N ALA A 69 1.04 -19.33 26.82
CA ALA A 69 1.40 -17.97 26.45
C ALA A 69 2.92 -17.76 26.48
N MET A 70 3.40 -16.79 25.69
CA MET A 70 4.79 -16.33 25.76
C MET A 70 4.85 -14.85 26.11
N LEU A 71 5.71 -14.54 27.08
CA LEU A 71 5.95 -13.20 27.61
C LEU A 71 7.43 -12.87 27.47
N LEU A 72 7.75 -11.77 26.78
CA LEU A 72 9.10 -11.24 26.61
C LEU A 72 9.11 -9.79 27.09
N TYR A 73 10.01 -9.45 28.02
CA TYR A 73 10.13 -8.08 28.51
C TYR A 73 11.60 -7.64 28.66
N ASN A 74 11.82 -6.33 28.54
CA ASN A 74 13.10 -5.70 28.83
C ASN A 74 13.34 -5.71 30.35
N ALA A 75 14.54 -6.09 30.78
CA ALA A 75 14.87 -6.15 32.20
C ALA A 75 14.89 -4.78 32.92
N ALA A 76 15.02 -3.68 32.18
CA ALA A 76 15.03 -2.32 32.72
C ALA A 76 13.61 -1.81 33.05
N GLU A 77 13.47 -1.18 34.22
CA GLU A 77 12.30 -0.37 34.58
C GLU A 77 12.44 1.04 33.98
N TRP A 78 11.39 1.50 33.32
CA TRP A 78 11.33 2.80 32.65
C TRP A 78 10.63 3.81 33.57
N SER A 79 11.07 5.08 33.57
CA SER A 79 10.42 6.12 34.37
C SER A 79 9.06 6.50 33.79
N GLU A 80 8.36 7.46 34.40
CA GLU A 80 7.03 7.87 33.94
C GLU A 80 7.01 8.43 32.50
N LYS A 81 8.14 8.99 32.00
CA LYS A 81 8.21 9.63 30.67
C LYS A 81 9.12 8.89 29.69
N TYR A 82 8.55 8.28 28.65
CA TYR A 82 9.29 7.52 27.64
C TYR A 82 8.54 7.42 26.30
N GLU A 83 9.30 7.09 25.27
CA GLU A 83 8.88 6.72 23.93
C GLU A 83 9.23 5.24 23.71
N TYR A 84 8.29 4.42 23.25
CA TYR A 84 8.47 2.98 22.99
C TYR A 84 7.83 2.61 21.66
N GLU A 85 8.64 2.21 20.68
CA GLU A 85 8.22 1.85 19.31
C GLU A 85 8.57 0.39 19.01
N ALA A 86 7.61 -0.32 18.44
CA ALA A 86 7.66 -1.75 18.18
C ALA A 86 7.08 -2.08 16.80
N GLU A 87 7.84 -2.80 15.97
CA GLU A 87 7.36 -3.35 14.71
C GLU A 87 7.19 -4.87 14.82
N PHE A 88 6.04 -5.40 14.42
CA PHE A 88 5.77 -6.83 14.46
C PHE A 88 4.76 -7.28 13.39
N CYS A 89 4.75 -8.57 13.09
CA CYS A 89 3.80 -9.22 12.18
C CYS A 89 3.01 -10.33 12.89
N LEU A 90 1.77 -10.56 12.45
CA LEU A 90 0.82 -11.51 13.05
C LEU A 90 0.43 -12.62 12.06
N PRO A 91 1.27 -13.66 11.87
CA PRO A 91 1.09 -14.68 10.80
C PRO A 91 -0.22 -15.49 10.86
N PHE A 92 -1.04 -15.31 11.91
CA PHE A 92 -2.34 -15.93 12.08
C PHE A 92 -3.36 -14.90 12.59
N MET A 93 -4.67 -15.12 12.35
CA MET A 93 -5.76 -14.21 12.74
C MET A 93 -6.07 -14.18 14.26
N ASN A 94 -5.05 -14.04 15.10
CA ASN A 94 -5.11 -13.78 16.54
C ASN A 94 -4.55 -12.38 16.86
N SER A 95 -4.70 -11.91 18.10
CA SER A 95 -4.20 -10.62 18.52
C SER A 95 -2.73 -10.64 18.96
N GLY A 96 -1.99 -9.58 18.63
CA GLY A 96 -0.68 -9.26 19.21
C GLY A 96 -0.82 -8.23 20.32
N ARG A 97 -0.04 -8.35 21.39
CA ARG A 97 -0.04 -7.40 22.50
C ARG A 97 1.35 -6.80 22.73
N VAL A 98 1.43 -5.47 22.66
CA VAL A 98 2.62 -4.68 23.01
C VAL A 98 2.45 -4.19 24.44
N LEU A 99 3.28 -4.66 25.37
CA LEU A 99 3.20 -4.38 26.80
C LEU A 99 3.99 -3.11 27.16
N PHE A 100 3.44 -2.30 28.06
CA PHE A 100 4.09 -1.12 28.61
C PHE A 100 3.64 -0.87 30.05
N ASN A 101 4.48 -0.21 30.86
CA ASN A 101 4.32 -0.16 32.33
C ASN A 101 4.00 -1.55 32.94
N TYR A 102 4.65 -2.60 32.43
CA TYR A 102 4.47 -3.97 32.92
C TYR A 102 5.13 -4.14 34.28
N VAL A 103 4.34 -4.43 35.31
CA VAL A 103 4.83 -4.81 36.64
C VAL A 103 4.83 -6.33 36.76
N ASP A 104 3.66 -6.94 36.56
CA ASP A 104 3.43 -8.39 36.57
C ASP A 104 2.20 -8.75 35.69
N THR A 105 1.85 -10.04 35.56
CA THR A 105 0.70 -10.51 34.76
C THR A 105 -0.67 -10.14 35.34
N LYS A 106 -0.70 -9.58 36.56
CA LYS A 106 -1.91 -9.09 37.26
C LYS A 106 -2.02 -7.57 37.17
N ASN A 107 -0.93 -6.86 36.86
CA ASN A 107 -0.78 -5.40 36.87
C ASN A 107 0.11 -4.94 35.69
N CYS A 108 -0.52 -4.62 34.55
CA CYS A 108 0.18 -4.15 33.35
C CYS A 108 -0.74 -3.38 32.40
N ASN A 109 -0.16 -2.58 31.49
CA ASN A 109 -0.89 -1.97 30.37
C ASN A 109 -0.42 -2.61 29.05
N TYR A 110 -1.30 -2.67 28.05
CA TYR A 110 -0.94 -3.15 26.73
C TYR A 110 -1.80 -2.56 25.60
N VAL A 111 -1.19 -2.46 24.42
CA VAL A 111 -1.87 -2.21 23.15
C VAL A 111 -2.12 -3.56 22.49
N GLU A 112 -3.39 -3.92 22.29
CA GLU A 112 -3.81 -5.12 21.58
C GLU A 112 -4.21 -4.77 20.15
N VAL A 113 -3.51 -5.35 19.16
CA VAL A 113 -3.85 -5.26 17.74
C VAL A 113 -4.51 -6.58 17.34
N SER A 114 -5.77 -6.52 16.89
CA SER A 114 -6.58 -7.71 16.62
C SER A 114 -7.13 -7.70 15.17
N PRO A 115 -6.47 -8.41 14.23
CA PRO A 115 -6.96 -8.60 12.86
C PRO A 115 -8.40 -9.13 12.81
N LYS A 116 -8.72 -10.08 13.70
CA LYS A 116 -10.00 -10.77 13.77
C LYS A 116 -11.18 -9.89 14.19
N SER A 117 -10.99 -8.94 15.11
CA SER A 117 -12.04 -7.98 15.52
C SER A 117 -11.99 -6.66 14.74
N LYS A 118 -10.96 -6.45 13.92
CA LYS A 118 -10.64 -5.17 13.27
C LYS A 118 -10.51 -4.01 14.27
N THR A 119 -9.92 -4.27 15.44
CA THR A 119 -9.74 -3.27 16.49
C THR A 119 -8.30 -3.17 17.00
N ILE A 120 -7.92 -1.95 17.37
CA ILE A 120 -6.84 -1.66 18.30
C ILE A 120 -7.51 -1.36 19.65
N ALA A 121 -7.03 -1.95 20.73
CA ALA A 121 -7.49 -1.59 22.07
C ALA A 121 -6.32 -1.31 23.02
N ILE A 122 -6.40 -0.21 23.77
CA ILE A 122 -5.54 0.02 24.93
C ILE A 122 -6.25 -0.60 26.12
N LYS A 123 -5.60 -1.54 26.78
CA LYS A 123 -6.13 -2.27 27.93
C LYS A 123 -5.20 -2.16 29.11
N THR A 124 -5.77 -2.10 30.30
CA THR A 124 -5.05 -2.20 31.57
C THR A 124 -5.55 -3.43 32.34
N VAL A 125 -4.64 -4.10 33.04
CA VAL A 125 -4.93 -5.15 34.00
C VAL A 125 -4.58 -4.61 35.38
N VAL A 126 -5.51 -4.71 36.32
CA VAL A 126 -5.30 -4.34 37.72
C VAL A 126 -5.87 -5.45 38.59
N ASN A 127 -5.02 -6.09 39.40
CA ASN A 127 -5.38 -7.27 40.21
C ASN A 127 -6.14 -8.34 39.39
N GLN A 128 -5.60 -8.72 38.23
CA GLN A 128 -6.19 -9.67 37.25
C GLN A 128 -7.49 -9.22 36.55
N VAL A 129 -8.09 -8.08 36.93
CA VAL A 129 -9.27 -7.55 36.23
C VAL A 129 -8.82 -6.73 35.03
N ARG A 130 -9.33 -7.06 33.84
CA ARG A 130 -9.03 -6.32 32.60
C ARG A 130 -10.05 -5.20 32.36
N TYR A 131 -9.54 -4.03 32.01
CA TYR A 131 -10.33 -2.87 31.62
C TYR A 131 -9.88 -2.41 30.23
N THR A 132 -10.83 -2.22 29.30
CA THR A 132 -10.56 -1.52 28.05
C THR A 132 -10.59 -0.02 28.34
N VAL A 133 -9.42 0.62 28.28
CA VAL A 133 -9.26 2.07 28.42
C VAL A 133 -9.74 2.76 27.15
N ALA A 134 -9.39 2.17 26.00
CA ALA A 134 -9.76 2.67 24.69
C ALA A 134 -9.89 1.53 23.68
N GLU A 135 -10.79 1.68 22.69
CA GLU A 135 -10.87 0.78 21.53
C GLU A 135 -11.27 1.57 20.28
N THR A 136 -10.55 1.35 19.18
CA THR A 136 -10.81 1.97 17.88
C THR A 136 -10.94 0.89 16.82
N LYS A 137 -11.99 0.97 16.02
CA LYS A 137 -12.16 0.12 14.82
C LYS A 137 -11.38 0.72 13.66
N ILE A 138 -10.67 -0.13 12.94
CA ILE A 138 -9.93 0.25 11.73
C ILE A 138 -10.78 -0.12 10.51
N SER A 139 -10.89 0.80 9.55
CA SER A 139 -11.52 0.58 8.24
C SER A 139 -10.82 -0.50 7.41
N ASP A 140 -9.49 -0.51 7.51
CA ASP A 140 -8.59 -1.21 6.60
C ASP A 140 -8.62 -2.73 6.84
N ASN A 141 -8.23 -3.49 5.82
CA ASN A 141 -8.08 -4.93 5.95
C ASN A 141 -6.77 -5.27 6.66
N LEU A 142 -6.85 -5.47 7.98
CA LEU A 142 -5.80 -6.14 8.75
C LEU A 142 -5.60 -7.56 8.18
N THR A 143 -4.39 -7.86 7.70
CA THR A 143 -4.03 -9.18 7.18
C THR A 143 -2.88 -9.78 8.00
N ASN A 144 -2.67 -11.09 7.86
CA ASN A 144 -1.69 -11.83 8.67
C ASN A 144 -0.23 -11.41 8.37
N ASP A 145 0.02 -10.87 7.18
CA ASP A 145 1.36 -10.50 6.70
C ASP A 145 1.60 -8.98 6.75
N THR A 146 0.71 -8.23 7.41
CA THR A 146 0.87 -6.79 7.62
C THR A 146 1.86 -6.52 8.76
N ILE A 147 2.87 -5.70 8.49
CA ILE A 147 3.75 -5.14 9.52
C ILE A 147 2.99 -4.06 10.29
N TYR A 148 2.84 -4.29 11.60
CA TYR A 148 2.27 -3.35 12.55
C TYR A 148 3.38 -2.61 13.26
N ARG A 149 3.48 -1.30 13.03
CA ARG A 149 4.29 -0.40 13.85
C ARG A 149 3.41 0.24 14.90
N VAL A 150 3.67 -0.04 16.18
CA VAL A 150 3.01 0.55 17.35
C VAL A 150 4.02 1.39 18.11
N LYS A 151 3.70 2.67 18.33
CA LYS A 151 4.51 3.63 19.04
C LYS A 151 3.73 4.23 20.19
N ILE A 152 4.31 4.19 21.38
CA ILE A 152 3.69 4.55 22.66
C ILE A 152 4.52 5.69 23.26
N LEU A 153 3.89 6.84 23.45
CA LEU A 153 4.48 8.01 24.09
C LEU A 153 3.82 8.18 25.46
N SER A 154 4.52 7.74 26.51
CA SER A 154 4.13 8.05 27.89
C SER A 154 4.66 9.42 28.26
N ASN A 155 3.77 10.37 28.51
CA ASN A 155 4.11 11.67 29.07
C ASN A 155 4.03 11.67 30.61
N GLY A 156 3.97 10.50 31.25
CA GLY A 156 3.79 10.35 32.69
C GLY A 156 2.35 10.62 33.11
N GLY A 157 2.16 11.32 34.23
CA GLY A 157 0.82 11.69 34.70
C GLY A 157 -0.01 12.57 33.74
N ASP A 158 0.60 13.08 32.66
CA ASP A 158 -0.05 13.96 31.69
C ASP A 158 -0.84 13.21 30.60
N GLY A 159 -0.56 11.92 30.36
CA GLY A 159 -1.23 11.12 29.33
C GLY A 159 -0.34 10.07 28.65
N ILE A 160 -0.95 9.18 27.87
CA ILE A 160 -0.29 8.20 26.99
C ILE A 160 -0.94 8.29 25.61
N SER A 161 -0.18 8.64 24.57
CA SER A 161 -0.65 8.53 23.19
C SER A 161 -0.09 7.27 22.53
N VAL A 162 -0.93 6.63 21.70
CA VAL A 162 -0.56 5.46 20.92
C VAL A 162 -0.74 5.77 19.44
N GLU A 163 0.38 5.80 18.73
CA GLU A 163 0.44 5.92 17.29
C GLU A 163 0.57 4.51 16.73
N MET A 164 -0.29 4.14 15.76
CA MET A 164 -0.11 2.90 15.02
C MET A 164 -0.15 3.21 13.54
N SER A 165 0.82 2.68 12.78
CA SER A 165 0.85 2.81 11.33
C SER A 165 0.97 1.44 10.66
N THR A 166 0.01 1.13 9.78
CA THR A 166 0.06 0.05 8.78
C THR A 166 0.72 0.54 7.46
N GLY A 167 1.53 1.60 7.54
CA GLY A 167 2.09 2.29 6.38
C GLY A 167 1.16 3.30 5.67
N LYS A 168 -0.07 3.54 6.16
CA LYS A 168 -1.01 4.50 5.53
C LYS A 168 -1.80 5.48 6.41
N ASN A 169 -1.95 5.30 7.74
CA ASN A 169 -2.71 6.22 8.60
C ASN A 169 -2.17 6.30 10.04
N MET A 170 -2.67 7.28 10.80
CA MET A 170 -2.21 7.80 12.11
C MET A 170 -3.37 8.61 12.74
N VAL A 171 -3.59 8.84 14.04
CA VAL A 171 -3.07 8.39 15.37
C VAL A 171 -4.33 8.21 16.28
N THR A 172 -4.23 7.75 17.55
CA THR A 172 -5.30 8.04 18.53
C THR A 172 -4.76 8.52 19.89
N TYR A 173 -5.25 9.66 20.37
CA TYR A 173 -4.86 10.28 21.64
C TYR A 173 -5.84 9.91 22.76
N PHE A 174 -5.34 9.51 23.93
CA PHE A 174 -6.16 9.19 25.09
C PHE A 174 -5.58 9.78 26.38
N GLN A 175 -6.45 10.43 27.14
CA GLN A 175 -6.15 10.94 28.48
C GLN A 175 -7.21 10.38 29.43
N ASP A 176 -6.86 9.30 30.12
CA ASP A 176 -7.67 8.69 31.18
C ASP A 176 -6.83 8.66 32.46
N GLU A 177 -7.15 9.53 33.41
CA GLU A 177 -6.47 9.64 34.70
C GLU A 177 -6.54 8.34 35.51
N TYR A 178 -7.60 7.53 35.36
CA TYR A 178 -7.87 6.39 36.23
C TYR A 178 -6.99 5.17 35.89
N ALA A 179 -6.73 4.94 34.61
CA ALA A 179 -5.81 3.89 34.17
C ALA A 179 -4.34 4.22 34.52
N MET A 180 -4.00 5.50 34.64
CA MET A 180 -2.62 5.96 34.81
C MET A 180 -2.17 6.06 36.28
N GLU A 181 -3.07 6.08 37.26
CA GLU A 181 -2.64 6.08 38.67
C GLU A 181 -2.05 4.74 39.14
N THR A 182 -2.46 3.62 38.54
CA THR A 182 -2.17 2.27 39.07
C THR A 182 -0.83 1.69 38.60
N ASN A 183 -0.39 1.98 37.37
CA ASN A 183 0.85 1.46 36.78
C ASN A 183 1.65 2.61 36.10
N LYS A 184 2.39 3.41 36.88
CA LYS A 184 3.16 4.59 36.39
C LYS A 184 4.58 4.29 35.92
N VAL A 185 5.17 3.21 36.43
CA VAL A 185 6.57 2.80 36.25
C VAL A 185 6.55 1.30 36.02
N GLY A 186 7.33 0.80 35.06
CA GLY A 186 7.40 -0.63 34.78
C GLY A 186 8.26 -0.96 33.57
N LYS A 187 8.20 -2.21 33.14
CA LYS A 187 8.95 -2.73 32.00
C LYS A 187 8.15 -2.54 30.70
N VAL A 188 8.85 -2.64 29.57
CA VAL A 188 8.23 -2.72 28.23
C VAL A 188 8.44 -4.12 27.65
N GLY A 189 7.51 -4.59 26.81
CA GLY A 189 7.59 -5.95 26.29
C GLY A 189 6.53 -6.33 25.27
N PHE A 190 6.38 -7.64 25.09
CA PHE A 190 5.46 -8.28 24.17
C PHE A 190 4.79 -9.48 24.84
N TYR A 191 3.54 -9.71 24.46
CA TYR A 191 2.78 -10.90 24.82
C TYR A 191 2.03 -11.42 23.60
N ALA A 192 2.10 -12.73 23.39
CA ALA A 192 1.35 -13.43 22.34
C ALA A 192 0.58 -14.61 22.96
N ASN A 193 -0.71 -14.71 22.65
CA ASN A 193 -1.53 -15.86 23.04
C ASN A 193 -1.66 -16.82 21.85
N ASP A 194 -1.30 -18.09 22.09
CA ASP A 194 -1.60 -19.23 21.23
C ASP A 194 -0.97 -19.22 19.82
N ASN A 195 -0.05 -18.31 19.47
CA ASN A 195 0.59 -18.23 18.15
C ASN A 195 1.95 -17.46 18.17
N PRO A 196 2.85 -17.68 17.18
CA PRO A 196 4.10 -16.94 17.06
C PRO A 196 3.85 -15.47 16.68
N LEU A 197 4.55 -14.58 17.38
CA LEU A 197 4.62 -13.14 17.09
C LEU A 197 5.98 -12.84 16.49
N HIS A 198 6.02 -12.33 15.25
CA HIS A 198 7.27 -11.99 14.59
C HIS A 198 7.61 -10.53 14.90
N VAL A 199 8.39 -10.30 15.96
CA VAL A 199 8.94 -8.97 16.27
C VAL A 199 10.08 -8.67 15.29
N ILE A 200 9.98 -7.53 14.60
CA ILE A 200 10.89 -7.10 13.52
C ILE A 200 11.91 -6.09 14.07
N SER A 201 11.44 -5.08 14.80
CA SER A 201 12.27 -4.07 15.42
C SER A 201 11.65 -3.57 16.72
N VAL A 202 12.49 -3.11 17.65
CA VAL A 202 12.07 -2.56 18.94
C VAL A 202 13.00 -1.42 19.31
N SER A 203 12.46 -0.26 19.66
CA SER A 203 13.23 0.86 20.21
C SER A 203 12.51 1.49 21.40
N ALA A 204 13.26 1.95 22.39
CA ALA A 204 12.71 2.60 23.57
C ALA A 204 13.67 3.69 24.05
N LYS A 205 13.12 4.85 24.44
CA LYS A 205 13.87 6.05 24.81
C LYS A 205 13.22 6.75 26.00
N GLU A 206 13.99 7.03 27.04
CA GLU A 206 13.51 7.75 28.22
C GLU A 206 13.56 9.28 27.96
N ILE A 207 12.44 9.97 28.14
CA ILE A 207 12.31 11.39 27.78
C ILE A 207 12.83 12.26 28.93
N GLY A 208 13.92 12.99 28.70
CA GLY A 208 14.47 13.97 29.64
C GLY A 208 15.74 13.56 30.38
N LYS A 209 16.27 12.34 30.14
CA LYS A 209 17.68 12.01 30.44
C LYS A 209 18.53 12.21 29.18
N SER A 210 19.83 12.42 29.36
CA SER A 210 20.79 12.41 28.24
C SER A 210 20.77 11.03 27.58
N ASP A 211 20.80 11.00 26.25
CA ASP A 211 20.36 9.85 25.46
C ASP A 211 21.05 8.55 25.87
N TYR A 212 20.28 7.64 26.48
CA TYR A 212 20.63 6.23 26.54
C TYR A 212 20.18 5.62 25.21
N GLU A 213 20.95 5.86 24.14
CA GLU A 213 20.76 5.13 22.89
C GLU A 213 21.04 3.64 23.16
N ILE A 214 19.96 2.85 23.19
CA ILE A 214 20.06 1.47 22.71
C ILE A 214 20.58 1.60 21.27
N PRO A 215 21.68 0.91 20.89
CA PRO A 215 22.21 1.02 19.54
C PRO A 215 21.10 0.76 18.52
N LYS A 216 21.07 1.57 17.44
CA LYS A 216 20.35 1.18 16.23
C LYS A 216 21.03 -0.05 15.64
N GLU A 217 20.59 -1.23 16.08
CA GLU A 217 20.84 -2.47 15.38
C GLU A 217 19.95 -2.48 14.14
N GLU A 218 20.48 -1.98 13.01
CA GLU A 218 19.91 -2.23 11.68
C GLU A 218 20.16 -3.70 11.32
N GLY A 219 19.36 -4.59 11.90
CA GLY A 219 19.40 -6.02 11.69
C GLY A 219 18.11 -6.69 12.17
N THR A 220 17.47 -7.45 11.29
CA THR A 220 16.31 -8.28 11.59
C THR A 220 16.70 -9.44 12.51
N SER A 221 16.28 -9.41 13.77
CA SER A 221 16.49 -10.51 14.72
C SER A 221 15.29 -11.46 14.75
N HIS A 222 15.46 -12.72 14.32
CA HIS A 222 14.42 -13.74 14.45
C HIS A 222 14.42 -14.36 15.87
N ILE A 223 13.44 -14.00 16.71
CA ILE A 223 13.16 -14.73 17.96
C ILE A 223 12.05 -15.76 17.69
N ILE A 224 12.45 -17.01 17.45
CA ILE A 224 11.54 -18.18 17.47
C ILE A 224 11.79 -18.91 18.79
N ALA A 225 10.87 -18.76 19.73
CA ALA A 225 10.95 -19.40 21.04
C ALA A 225 9.82 -20.44 21.17
N ASP A 226 10.21 -21.72 21.23
CA ASP A 226 9.32 -22.88 21.35
C ASP A 226 9.40 -23.41 22.79
N GLY A 227 8.31 -23.26 23.54
CA GLY A 227 8.33 -23.37 25.00
C GLY A 227 8.06 -24.77 25.53
N LYS A 228 9.12 -25.55 25.81
CA LYS A 228 9.07 -26.73 26.71
C LYS A 228 10.38 -26.95 27.45
N ASP A 229 10.27 -27.07 28.77
CA ASP A 229 11.22 -27.84 29.59
C ASP A 229 10.44 -28.64 30.65
N ASP A 230 10.91 -29.85 30.97
CA ASP A 230 10.09 -30.89 31.60
C ASP A 230 9.99 -30.80 33.13
N MET A 231 8.80 -31.05 33.69
CA MET A 231 8.65 -31.37 35.12
C MET A 231 8.87 -32.87 35.35
N SER A 232 9.90 -33.23 36.12
CA SER A 232 9.86 -34.47 36.89
C SER A 232 10.52 -34.34 38.27
N ASN A 233 9.88 -34.98 39.26
CA ASN A 233 10.38 -35.30 40.61
C ASN A 233 10.44 -34.17 41.66
N HIS A 234 9.32 -34.00 42.35
CA HIS A 234 9.34 -33.82 43.82
C HIS A 234 8.58 -34.99 44.46
N GLU A 235 9.30 -35.91 45.10
CA GLU A 235 8.75 -36.85 46.08
C GLU A 235 9.13 -36.42 47.51
N GLU A 236 8.40 -36.96 48.48
CA GLU A 236 8.30 -36.42 49.83
C GLU A 236 9.53 -36.69 50.72
N ASN A 237 9.73 -35.78 51.67
CA ASN A 237 10.84 -35.81 52.60
C ASN A 237 10.52 -36.68 53.83
N SER A 238 11.18 -37.83 54.01
CA SER A 238 11.17 -38.53 55.30
C SER A 238 12.44 -39.34 55.61
N GLY A 239 13.07 -39.02 56.74
CA GLY A 239 13.59 -40.04 57.66
C GLY A 239 14.99 -40.66 57.46
N ALA A 240 15.99 -40.02 58.09
CA ALA A 240 17.02 -40.64 58.93
C ALA A 240 18.20 -41.47 58.35
N GLU A 241 19.40 -41.01 58.71
CA GLU A 241 20.59 -41.75 59.20
C GLU A 241 21.47 -42.64 58.29
N ASN A 242 22.74 -42.20 58.18
CA ASN A 242 24.01 -42.97 58.14
C ASN A 242 24.34 -43.88 56.93
N GLY A 243 25.45 -43.61 56.23
CA GLY A 243 26.15 -44.60 55.38
C GLY A 243 27.25 -44.03 54.46
N ASP A 244 28.43 -44.65 54.52
CA ASP A 244 29.70 -44.34 53.79
C ASP A 244 29.66 -44.35 52.24
N ASP A 245 30.68 -43.69 51.68
CA ASP A 245 31.45 -43.96 50.44
C ASP A 245 30.75 -44.23 49.08
N GLY A 246 31.04 -43.35 48.12
CA GLY A 246 30.88 -43.60 46.68
C GLY A 246 31.29 -42.40 45.80
N GLN A 247 32.44 -42.47 45.11
CA GLN A 247 32.71 -41.61 43.96
C GLN A 247 32.07 -42.21 42.72
N GLU A 248 31.26 -41.45 41.98
CA GLU A 248 30.87 -41.80 40.60
C GLU A 248 31.58 -40.89 39.59
N SER A 249 32.15 -41.53 38.58
CA SER A 249 32.83 -40.90 37.44
C SER A 249 31.83 -40.60 36.32
N ILE A 250 31.97 -39.44 35.67
CA ILE A 250 31.26 -39.17 34.42
C ILE A 250 31.90 -40.01 33.30
N ASP A 251 31.11 -40.86 32.64
CA ASP A 251 31.57 -41.68 31.50
C ASP A 251 31.84 -40.79 30.28
N LEU A 252 33.12 -40.57 29.98
CA LEU A 252 33.57 -40.00 28.70
C LEU A 252 33.67 -41.09 27.64
N MET A 253 33.17 -40.81 26.44
CA MET A 253 33.22 -41.75 25.32
C MET A 253 34.69 -42.07 24.95
N PRO A 254 35.12 -43.34 24.88
CA PRO A 254 36.52 -43.67 24.65
C PRO A 254 37.01 -43.22 23.27
N TYR A 255 38.21 -42.62 23.22
CA TYR A 255 38.94 -42.20 22.02
C TYR A 255 38.89 -43.23 20.86
N ASN A 256 38.92 -44.52 21.21
CA ASN A 256 38.87 -45.65 20.27
C ASN A 256 37.56 -45.77 19.47
N GLU A 257 36.45 -45.15 19.90
CA GLU A 257 35.22 -45.05 19.08
C GLU A 257 35.32 -43.93 18.03
N LEU A 258 35.94 -42.79 18.37
CA LEU A 258 36.11 -41.65 17.45
C LEU A 258 37.05 -42.00 16.27
N VAL A 259 38.10 -42.78 16.54
CA VAL A 259 39.00 -43.32 15.51
C VAL A 259 38.25 -44.28 14.57
N LYS A 260 37.43 -45.21 15.10
CA LYS A 260 36.60 -46.12 14.27
C LYS A 260 35.60 -45.40 13.37
N MET A 261 35.13 -44.21 13.78
CA MET A 261 34.23 -43.38 12.98
C MET A 261 34.96 -42.56 11.90
N GLY A 262 36.30 -42.65 11.82
CA GLY A 262 37.12 -41.93 10.82
C GLY A 262 37.29 -40.44 11.11
N ILE A 263 37.04 -40.01 12.36
CA ILE A 263 37.06 -38.60 12.76
C ILE A 263 38.46 -38.18 13.25
N MET A 264 39.28 -39.14 13.70
CA MET A 264 40.70 -38.96 14.04
C MET A 264 41.55 -40.05 13.37
N ASN A 265 42.80 -39.72 13.02
CA ASN A 265 43.75 -40.66 12.40
C ASN A 265 44.56 -41.41 13.46
N ASP A 266 44.87 -42.69 13.18
CA ASP A 266 45.58 -43.67 14.00
C ASP A 266 47.10 -43.38 14.19
N GLY A 267 47.51 -42.12 14.39
CA GLY A 267 48.91 -41.71 14.56
C GLY A 267 49.40 -41.80 16.02
N GLU A 268 50.62 -42.33 16.24
CA GLU A 268 51.14 -42.71 17.57
C GLU A 268 51.43 -41.57 18.57
N ASP A 269 51.23 -40.30 18.23
CA ASP A 269 51.46 -39.14 19.12
C ASP A 269 50.15 -38.53 19.67
N ALA A 270 49.37 -39.34 20.40
CA ALA A 270 48.16 -38.89 21.09
C ALA A 270 48.50 -38.38 22.51
N GLY A 271 48.78 -37.07 22.63
CA GLY A 271 49.29 -36.45 23.86
C GLY A 271 48.83 -35.03 24.16
N SER A 272 47.72 -34.57 23.57
CA SER A 272 47.09 -33.28 23.88
C SER A 272 45.57 -33.41 23.86
N ASP A 273 44.92 -32.94 24.93
CA ASP A 273 43.45 -32.89 25.01
C ASP A 273 42.87 -32.00 23.90
N LEU A 274 41.70 -32.38 23.39
CA LEU A 274 40.91 -31.59 22.44
C LEU A 274 40.71 -30.17 23.00
N THR A 275 41.08 -29.14 22.23
CA THR A 275 40.79 -27.77 22.65
C THR A 275 39.29 -27.49 22.58
N THR A 276 38.79 -26.60 23.44
CA THR A 276 37.36 -26.21 23.42
C THR A 276 36.92 -25.68 22.05
N ALA A 277 37.82 -25.07 21.28
CA ALA A 277 37.56 -24.61 19.92
C ALA A 277 37.38 -25.78 18.93
N GLU A 278 38.19 -26.83 19.03
CA GLU A 278 38.04 -28.04 18.20
C GLU A 278 36.81 -28.86 18.59
N TYR A 279 36.50 -28.95 19.89
CA TYR A 279 35.26 -29.54 20.37
C TYR A 279 34.04 -28.78 19.85
N ASN A 280 34.06 -27.44 19.91
CA ASN A 280 32.98 -26.61 19.39
C ASN A 280 32.87 -26.68 17.86
N ASP A 281 33.97 -26.67 17.10
CA ASP A 281 33.95 -26.86 15.64
C ASP A 281 33.39 -28.24 15.23
N ILE A 282 33.69 -29.30 15.99
CA ILE A 282 33.07 -30.63 15.81
C ILE A 282 31.58 -30.59 16.12
N MET A 283 31.17 -29.92 17.21
CA MET A 283 29.76 -29.81 17.60
C MET A 283 28.96 -28.90 16.66
N ASP A 284 29.54 -27.84 16.11
CA ASP A 284 28.91 -26.92 15.15
C ASP A 284 28.79 -27.58 13.77
N LYS A 285 29.76 -28.40 13.36
CA LYS A 285 29.61 -29.30 12.19
C LYS A 285 28.55 -30.39 12.40
N LEU A 286 28.19 -30.70 13.63
CA LEU A 286 27.07 -31.59 13.98
C LEU A 286 25.72 -30.84 14.11
N LYS A 287 25.72 -29.50 14.25
CA LYS A 287 24.48 -28.68 14.38
C LYS A 287 23.68 -28.51 13.09
N TRP A 288 24.20 -28.86 11.92
CA TRP A 288 23.43 -28.86 10.65
C TRP A 288 22.44 -30.06 10.56
N SER A 289 21.61 -30.20 11.60
CA SER A 289 20.69 -31.33 11.80
C SER A 289 19.41 -30.96 12.56
N SER A 290 19.14 -29.68 12.87
CA SER A 290 17.92 -29.24 13.57
C SER A 290 16.70 -29.11 12.64
N ASP A 291 16.12 -30.25 12.25
CA ASP A 291 14.65 -30.31 12.09
C ASP A 291 14.13 -30.90 13.40
N ALA A 292 13.19 -30.21 14.05
CA ALA A 292 12.46 -30.58 15.28
C ALA A 292 12.74 -31.99 15.85
N ASP A 293 13.38 -32.06 17.02
CA ASP A 293 13.45 -33.28 17.80
C ASP A 293 12.03 -33.72 18.21
N GLY A 294 11.69 -34.98 17.92
CA GLY A 294 10.44 -35.58 18.41
C GLY A 294 10.00 -36.83 17.66
N GLU A 295 9.90 -36.77 16.33
CA GLU A 295 9.26 -37.85 15.54
C GLU A 295 10.18 -38.48 14.50
N TYR A 296 11.10 -39.29 15.02
CA TYR A 296 11.80 -40.30 14.24
C TYR A 296 10.92 -41.52 14.03
N VAL A 297 10.70 -41.90 12.77
CA VAL A 297 10.05 -43.18 12.44
C VAL A 297 11.13 -44.23 12.20
N ARG A 298 10.87 -45.47 12.63
CA ARG A 298 11.78 -46.60 12.37
C ARG A 298 11.84 -46.85 10.87
N MET A 299 13.05 -46.77 10.32
CA MET A 299 13.30 -46.90 8.89
C MET A 299 12.77 -48.23 8.34
N ARG A 300 13.00 -49.31 9.09
CA ARG A 300 12.46 -50.65 8.81
C ARG A 300 10.95 -50.67 8.62
N ASP A 301 10.19 -49.93 9.43
CA ASP A 301 8.74 -50.00 9.43
C ASP A 301 8.15 -49.25 8.23
N ILE A 302 8.66 -48.05 7.92
CA ILE A 302 8.30 -47.33 6.68
C ILE A 302 8.63 -48.16 5.44
N ILE A 303 9.85 -48.69 5.36
CA ILE A 303 10.28 -49.47 4.19
C ILE A 303 9.38 -50.69 4.03
N LYS A 304 9.11 -51.40 5.11
CA LYS A 304 8.27 -52.59 5.09
C LYS A 304 6.86 -52.23 4.62
N ASP A 305 6.22 -51.26 5.25
CA ASP A 305 4.85 -50.88 4.96
C ASP A 305 4.72 -50.28 3.54
N THR A 306 5.74 -49.58 3.04
CA THR A 306 5.79 -49.05 1.66
C THR A 306 5.95 -50.17 0.62
N VAL A 307 6.83 -51.14 0.85
CA VAL A 307 7.03 -52.31 -0.03
C VAL A 307 5.81 -53.25 0.02
N ASP A 308 5.17 -53.40 1.18
CA ASP A 308 3.89 -54.12 1.35
C ASP A 308 2.76 -53.38 0.61
N MET A 309 2.67 -52.04 0.71
CA MET A 309 1.69 -51.19 0.02
C MET A 309 1.81 -51.26 -1.51
N LEU A 310 3.05 -51.32 -2.04
CA LEU A 310 3.32 -51.54 -3.46
C LEU A 310 3.08 -53.01 -3.90
N GLY A 311 2.70 -53.90 -2.99
CA GLY A 311 2.38 -55.30 -3.24
C GLY A 311 3.58 -56.25 -3.38
N TYR A 312 4.81 -55.74 -3.24
CA TYR A 312 6.05 -56.52 -3.35
C TYR A 312 6.36 -57.35 -2.10
N GLY A 313 5.72 -57.07 -0.96
CA GLY A 313 5.91 -57.80 0.30
C GLY A 313 5.85 -59.32 0.18
N GLY A 314 4.97 -59.84 -0.69
CA GLY A 314 4.79 -61.27 -0.93
C GLY A 314 5.95 -61.98 -1.63
N ILE A 315 6.89 -61.24 -2.24
CA ILE A 315 8.09 -61.80 -2.89
C ILE A 315 9.40 -61.50 -2.13
N VAL A 316 9.31 -60.89 -0.95
CA VAL A 316 10.45 -60.66 -0.06
C VAL A 316 10.85 -62.01 0.57
N ASP A 317 11.82 -62.69 -0.04
CA ASP A 317 12.45 -63.90 0.51
C ASP A 317 12.91 -63.64 1.96
N PRO A 318 12.67 -64.53 2.94
CA PRO A 318 13.27 -64.45 4.27
C PRO A 318 14.79 -64.17 4.32
N LYS A 319 15.52 -64.44 3.22
CA LYS A 319 16.94 -64.10 3.04
C LYS A 319 17.21 -62.72 2.43
N ASN A 320 16.27 -62.14 1.69
CA ASN A 320 16.38 -60.80 1.11
C ASN A 320 15.65 -59.80 2.02
N SER A 321 16.35 -58.83 2.61
CA SER A 321 15.68 -57.86 3.48
C SER A 321 14.77 -56.92 2.70
N TYR A 322 13.73 -56.40 3.35
CA TYR A 322 12.86 -55.36 2.80
C TYR A 322 13.65 -54.14 2.25
N TYR A 323 14.78 -53.81 2.88
CA TYR A 323 15.75 -52.81 2.40
C TYR A 323 16.29 -53.12 1.00
N GLN A 324 16.65 -54.37 0.71
CA GLN A 324 17.14 -54.75 -0.63
C GLN A 324 16.06 -54.64 -1.69
N GLN A 325 14.80 -54.93 -1.34
CA GLN A 325 13.68 -54.76 -2.28
C GLN A 325 13.38 -53.27 -2.50
N ALA A 326 13.37 -52.46 -1.46
CA ALA A 326 13.20 -51.01 -1.56
C ALA A 326 14.32 -50.33 -2.38
N ALA A 327 15.57 -50.78 -2.23
CA ALA A 327 16.69 -50.32 -3.06
C ALA A 327 16.50 -50.69 -4.55
N LYS A 328 16.03 -51.90 -4.86
CA LYS A 328 15.69 -52.30 -6.25
C LYS A 328 14.55 -51.47 -6.84
N LEU A 329 13.58 -51.08 -6.00
CA LEU A 329 12.47 -50.20 -6.35
C LEU A 329 12.83 -48.70 -6.31
N LYS A 330 14.10 -48.36 -6.01
CA LYS A 330 14.61 -46.98 -5.91
C LYS A 330 13.89 -46.09 -4.90
N LEU A 331 13.32 -46.68 -3.84
CA LEU A 331 12.64 -45.93 -2.79
C LEU A 331 13.58 -45.01 -1.98
N PHE A 332 14.89 -45.20 -2.11
CA PHE A 332 15.92 -44.38 -1.45
C PHE A 332 16.56 -43.31 -2.37
N ASP A 333 16.06 -43.11 -3.60
CA ASP A 333 16.57 -42.04 -4.45
C ASP A 333 16.34 -40.68 -3.74
N GLY A 334 17.42 -39.93 -3.51
CA GLY A 334 17.40 -38.68 -2.73
C GLY A 334 17.41 -38.85 -1.19
N VAL A 335 17.56 -40.06 -0.64
CA VAL A 335 17.48 -40.32 0.80
C VAL A 335 18.82 -40.83 1.37
N THR A 336 19.44 -40.05 2.25
CA THR A 336 20.70 -40.44 2.92
C THR A 336 20.45 -41.47 4.02
N LEU A 337 20.90 -42.70 3.82
CA LEU A 337 20.71 -43.83 4.73
C LEU A 337 21.75 -43.83 5.87
N THR A 338 21.56 -43.00 6.91
CA THR A 338 22.55 -42.84 7.98
C THR A 338 22.28 -43.63 9.26
N LYS A 339 21.02 -43.95 9.60
CA LYS A 339 20.62 -44.61 10.87
C LYS A 339 19.39 -45.51 10.71
N ASP A 340 19.11 -46.36 11.71
CA ASP A 340 17.87 -47.20 11.83
C ASP A 340 16.57 -46.38 11.98
N ARG A 341 16.70 -45.05 12.13
CA ARG A 341 15.64 -44.07 12.28
C ARG A 341 15.78 -43.03 11.17
N VAL A 342 14.66 -42.62 10.58
CA VAL A 342 14.61 -41.52 9.61
C VAL A 342 13.83 -40.33 10.17
N LYS A 343 14.27 -39.13 9.79
CA LYS A 343 13.51 -37.88 9.94
C LYS A 343 12.23 -37.93 9.09
N ARG A 344 11.21 -37.15 9.46
CA ARG A 344 9.95 -37.02 8.70
C ARG A 344 10.17 -36.70 7.21
N TYR A 345 11.09 -35.80 6.87
CA TYR A 345 11.41 -35.48 5.47
C TYR A 345 11.89 -36.71 4.68
N ALA A 346 12.84 -37.48 5.23
CA ALA A 346 13.32 -38.71 4.59
C ALA A 346 12.21 -39.78 4.46
N ALA A 347 11.30 -39.86 5.44
CA ALA A 347 10.12 -40.72 5.34
C ALA A 347 9.15 -40.27 4.22
N ALA A 348 8.90 -38.96 4.11
CA ALA A 348 8.08 -38.37 3.05
C ALA A 348 8.71 -38.60 1.67
N GLN A 349 10.03 -38.46 1.53
CA GLN A 349 10.74 -38.75 0.28
C GLN A 349 10.63 -40.23 -0.13
N ILE A 350 10.66 -41.18 0.81
CA ILE A 350 10.43 -42.61 0.52
C ILE A 350 9.01 -42.85 0.01
N LEU A 351 8.00 -42.21 0.61
CA LEU A 351 6.60 -42.31 0.19
C LEU A 351 6.38 -41.63 -1.18
N TYR A 352 6.99 -40.47 -1.41
CA TYR A 352 7.00 -39.78 -2.70
C TYR A 352 7.63 -40.65 -3.79
N ASN A 353 8.78 -41.26 -3.52
CA ASN A 353 9.40 -42.20 -4.46
C ASN A 353 8.46 -43.38 -4.79
N ALA A 354 7.71 -43.89 -3.81
CA ALA A 354 6.74 -44.97 -4.00
C ALA A 354 5.57 -44.59 -4.94
N PHE A 355 5.18 -43.32 -5.02
CA PHE A 355 4.15 -42.86 -5.96
C PHE A 355 4.51 -43.11 -7.43
N PHE A 356 5.80 -43.24 -7.76
CA PHE A 356 6.28 -43.47 -9.13
C PHE A 356 6.60 -44.94 -9.46
N VAL A 357 6.52 -45.84 -8.46
CA VAL A 357 6.80 -47.27 -8.63
C VAL A 357 5.58 -48.03 -9.16
N GLU A 358 5.80 -48.95 -10.10
CA GLU A 358 4.75 -49.82 -10.63
C GLU A 358 4.27 -50.83 -9.57
N ILE A 359 2.97 -50.95 -9.37
CA ILE A 359 2.36 -51.85 -8.38
C ILE A 359 2.52 -53.32 -8.81
N MET A 360 2.83 -54.18 -7.84
CA MET A 360 2.80 -55.62 -8.00
C MET A 360 1.49 -56.20 -7.46
N THR A 361 0.82 -57.02 -8.26
CA THR A 361 -0.42 -57.69 -7.86
C THR A 361 -0.27 -59.21 -7.91
N GLY A 362 -0.89 -59.88 -6.94
CA GLY A 362 -0.98 -61.34 -6.89
C GLY A 362 -2.22 -61.83 -7.60
N THR A 363 -2.06 -62.69 -8.61
CA THR A 363 -3.18 -63.38 -9.28
C THR A 363 -3.54 -64.69 -8.57
N TYR A 364 -4.80 -65.11 -8.75
CA TYR A 364 -5.45 -66.15 -7.96
C TYR A 364 -4.77 -67.54 -7.99
N TRP A 365 -5.04 -68.28 -6.92
CA TRP A 365 -4.40 -69.55 -6.61
C TRP A 365 -4.74 -70.65 -7.62
N THR A 366 -3.72 -71.14 -8.32
CA THR A 366 -3.76 -72.48 -8.93
C THR A 366 -2.74 -73.35 -8.20
N ASN A 367 -3.19 -74.47 -7.62
CA ASN A 367 -2.36 -75.41 -6.83
C ASN A 367 -1.62 -74.79 -5.63
N GLY A 368 -2.20 -73.79 -4.96
CA GLY A 368 -1.65 -73.23 -3.71
C GLY A 368 -0.41 -72.35 -3.86
N LYS A 369 -0.05 -71.97 -5.09
CA LYS A 369 1.00 -70.97 -5.36
C LYS A 369 0.36 -69.65 -5.79
N VAL A 370 0.78 -68.56 -5.16
CA VAL A 370 0.47 -67.19 -5.60
C VAL A 370 1.43 -66.84 -6.73
N THR A 371 0.91 -66.31 -7.83
CA THR A 371 1.75 -65.78 -8.93
C THR A 371 1.68 -64.26 -8.89
N TYR A 372 2.85 -63.62 -8.80
CA TYR A 372 2.97 -62.17 -8.78
C TYR A 372 3.28 -61.65 -10.17
N HIS A 373 2.68 -60.53 -10.55
CA HIS A 373 3.02 -59.79 -11.76
C HIS A 373 3.06 -58.29 -11.48
N ILE A 374 3.91 -57.58 -12.22
CA ILE A 374 3.99 -56.13 -12.18
C ILE A 374 3.01 -55.61 -13.23
N GLU A 375 2.02 -54.85 -12.81
CA GLU A 375 1.04 -54.25 -13.70
C GLU A 375 1.62 -52.96 -14.27
N ARG A 376 2.20 -53.05 -15.47
CA ARG A 376 2.91 -51.93 -16.08
C ARG A 376 2.01 -50.71 -16.25
N GLY A 377 2.52 -49.55 -15.85
CA GLY A 377 1.78 -48.28 -15.84
C GLY A 377 0.78 -48.10 -14.70
N ARG A 378 0.55 -49.10 -13.84
CA ARG A 378 -0.30 -48.97 -12.64
C ARG A 378 0.54 -48.57 -11.44
N ARG A 379 0.20 -47.46 -10.78
CA ARG A 379 0.96 -46.86 -9.67
C ARG A 379 0.05 -46.40 -8.54
N LEU A 380 0.61 -46.16 -7.36
CA LEU A 380 -0.15 -45.62 -6.22
C LEU A 380 -0.78 -44.25 -6.53
N LEU A 381 -0.03 -43.38 -7.22
CA LEU A 381 -0.50 -42.05 -7.60
C LEU A 381 -1.70 -42.12 -8.54
N ASP A 382 -1.52 -42.88 -9.63
CA ASP A 382 -2.49 -42.98 -10.72
C ASP A 382 -3.75 -43.79 -10.29
N ASP A 383 -3.60 -44.92 -9.59
CA ASP A 383 -4.73 -45.83 -9.28
C ASP A 383 -5.41 -45.62 -7.92
N VAL A 384 -4.65 -45.22 -6.89
CA VAL A 384 -5.13 -45.19 -5.49
C VAL A 384 -5.49 -43.78 -5.06
N ILE A 385 -4.73 -42.79 -5.53
CA ILE A 385 -4.97 -41.38 -5.26
C ILE A 385 -5.80 -40.73 -6.39
N GLY A 386 -5.77 -41.30 -7.61
CA GLY A 386 -6.51 -40.79 -8.77
C GLY A 386 -5.86 -39.57 -9.42
N ILE A 387 -4.53 -39.44 -9.30
CA ILE A 387 -3.75 -38.34 -9.86
C ILE A 387 -2.83 -38.88 -10.97
N ARG A 388 -3.08 -38.47 -12.21
CA ARG A 388 -2.26 -38.82 -13.38
C ARG A 388 -1.07 -37.90 -13.52
N CYS A 389 0.13 -38.45 -13.59
CA CYS A 389 1.34 -37.67 -13.89
C CYS A 389 1.59 -37.55 -15.41
N ILE A 390 1.49 -36.33 -15.96
CA ILE A 390 1.80 -36.03 -17.37
C ILE A 390 3.11 -35.25 -17.50
N LYS A 391 3.70 -35.26 -18.71
CA LYS A 391 4.88 -34.46 -19.08
C LYS A 391 4.68 -33.89 -20.48
N GLY A 392 4.97 -32.61 -20.65
CA GLY A 392 4.74 -31.92 -21.91
C GLY A 392 5.37 -30.54 -21.95
N ILE A 393 5.25 -29.88 -23.10
CA ILE A 393 5.54 -28.46 -23.22
C ILE A 393 4.32 -27.72 -22.70
N CYS A 394 4.51 -26.67 -21.89
CA CYS A 394 3.44 -25.71 -21.63
C CYS A 394 3.29 -24.82 -22.87
N GLU A 395 2.19 -25.00 -23.58
CA GLU A 395 1.91 -24.41 -24.90
C GLU A 395 1.04 -23.15 -24.81
N ASP A 396 0.22 -23.03 -23.78
CA ASP A 396 -0.76 -21.95 -23.58
C ASP A 396 -1.02 -21.76 -22.10
N ASP A 397 -1.16 -20.52 -21.62
CA ASP A 397 -1.44 -20.18 -20.21
C ASP A 397 -2.78 -19.46 -19.98
N GLY A 398 -3.62 -19.36 -21.03
CA GLY A 398 -4.90 -18.63 -20.97
C GLY A 398 -4.79 -17.13 -21.20
N ILE A 399 -3.57 -16.60 -21.34
CA ILE A 399 -3.26 -15.20 -21.66
C ILE A 399 -2.38 -15.14 -22.92
N ASN A 400 -1.36 -15.99 -22.97
CA ASN A 400 -0.27 -16.07 -23.94
C ASN A 400 -0.14 -17.52 -24.47
N SER A 401 0.29 -17.67 -25.72
CA SER A 401 0.35 -18.98 -26.39
C SER A 401 1.54 -19.10 -27.33
N LEU A 402 2.18 -20.27 -27.36
CA LEU A 402 3.28 -20.59 -28.29
C LEU A 402 2.84 -20.63 -29.75
N SER A 403 1.52 -20.61 -30.01
CA SER A 403 0.91 -20.63 -31.35
C SER A 403 0.17 -19.34 -31.73
N GLY A 404 0.27 -18.28 -30.93
CA GLY A 404 -0.39 -17.01 -31.23
C GLY A 404 -1.56 -16.68 -30.31
N LYS A 405 -2.78 -16.85 -30.83
CA LYS A 405 -3.99 -16.62 -30.03
C LYS A 405 -4.13 -17.77 -29.03
N THR A 406 -4.41 -17.45 -27.76
CA THR A 406 -4.74 -18.46 -26.76
C THR A 406 -5.94 -19.32 -27.21
N GLU A 407 -5.79 -20.63 -27.05
CA GLU A 407 -6.83 -21.63 -27.25
C GLU A 407 -7.58 -21.96 -25.95
N THR A 408 -7.08 -21.48 -24.80
CA THR A 408 -7.62 -21.78 -23.47
C THR A 408 -8.33 -20.56 -22.87
N GLY A 409 -9.11 -20.79 -21.81
CA GLY A 409 -9.67 -19.69 -21.01
C GLY A 409 -8.65 -19.17 -20.00
N LYS A 410 -8.96 -18.03 -19.37
CA LYS A 410 -8.35 -17.70 -18.07
C LYS A 410 -8.56 -18.88 -17.11
N GLU A 411 -7.59 -19.15 -16.24
CA GLU A 411 -7.59 -20.32 -15.33
C GLU A 411 -7.47 -21.67 -16.06
N SER A 412 -6.88 -21.69 -17.26
CA SER A 412 -6.63 -22.94 -18.00
C SER A 412 -5.32 -22.93 -18.77
N VAL A 413 -4.56 -24.02 -18.64
CA VAL A 413 -3.24 -24.24 -19.23
C VAL A 413 -3.30 -25.35 -20.28
N LYS A 414 -2.55 -25.22 -21.38
CA LYS A 414 -2.36 -26.29 -22.37
C LYS A 414 -0.99 -26.95 -22.19
N ILE A 415 -0.97 -28.25 -21.86
CA ILE A 415 0.26 -29.01 -21.64
C ILE A 415 0.28 -30.22 -22.58
N GLY A 416 1.24 -30.23 -23.51
CA GLY A 416 1.42 -31.30 -24.49
C GLY A 416 0.16 -31.59 -25.33
N GLY A 417 -0.49 -30.55 -25.84
CA GLY A 417 -1.70 -30.63 -26.65
C GLY A 417 -3.04 -30.69 -25.89
N ASN A 418 -3.06 -31.00 -24.60
CA ASN A 418 -4.29 -31.13 -23.80
C ASN A 418 -4.50 -29.91 -22.89
N ILE A 419 -5.75 -29.54 -22.65
CA ILE A 419 -6.13 -28.37 -21.84
C ILE A 419 -6.58 -28.85 -20.45
N TYR A 420 -6.09 -28.17 -19.41
CA TYR A 420 -6.38 -28.44 -18.00
C TYR A 420 -6.79 -27.16 -17.30
N LYS A 421 -7.71 -27.23 -16.34
CA LYS A 421 -7.87 -26.14 -15.34
C LYS A 421 -6.66 -26.13 -14.41
N TYR A 422 -6.38 -25.01 -13.76
CA TYR A 422 -5.42 -24.97 -12.65
C TYR A 422 -6.05 -24.30 -11.42
N SER A 423 -5.74 -24.82 -10.23
CA SER A 423 -5.95 -24.13 -8.95
C SER A 423 -4.87 -23.05 -8.76
N ALA A 424 -5.06 -22.14 -7.80
CA ALA A 424 -4.57 -20.75 -7.83
C ALA A 424 -3.03 -20.49 -7.95
N ASP A 425 -2.16 -21.49 -7.89
CA ASP A 425 -0.69 -21.33 -7.89
C ASP A 425 -0.05 -21.35 -9.31
N TRP A 426 -0.69 -20.72 -10.29
CA TRP A 426 -0.14 -20.65 -11.65
C TRP A 426 1.05 -19.69 -11.79
N ASN A 427 2.17 -20.20 -12.28
CA ASN A 427 3.33 -19.39 -12.62
C ASN A 427 3.49 -19.25 -14.14
N ALA A 428 3.23 -18.05 -14.67
CA ALA A 428 3.37 -17.72 -16.09
C ALA A 428 4.79 -17.95 -16.65
N GLU A 429 5.82 -18.03 -15.79
CA GLU A 429 7.18 -18.41 -16.21
C GLU A 429 7.27 -19.84 -16.78
N PHE A 430 6.26 -20.69 -16.59
CA PHE A 430 6.21 -22.05 -17.13
C PHE A 430 5.91 -22.12 -18.63
N LEU A 431 5.33 -21.08 -19.24
CA LEU A 431 5.06 -21.05 -20.68
C LEU A 431 6.35 -21.27 -21.49
N GLY A 432 6.31 -22.14 -22.50
CA GLY A 432 7.48 -22.49 -23.30
C GLY A 432 8.48 -23.42 -22.61
N ARG A 433 8.24 -23.85 -21.36
CA ARG A 433 9.09 -24.83 -20.66
C ARG A 433 8.56 -26.26 -20.82
N TYR A 434 9.47 -27.22 -20.66
CA TYR A 434 9.10 -28.64 -20.50
C TYR A 434 8.77 -28.91 -19.04
N VAL A 435 7.49 -29.14 -18.77
CA VAL A 435 6.93 -29.28 -17.41
C VAL A 435 6.46 -30.71 -17.16
N ARG A 436 6.31 -31.03 -15.88
CA ARG A 436 5.53 -32.16 -15.39
C ARG A 436 4.31 -31.59 -14.68
N ALA A 437 3.13 -32.16 -14.94
CA ALA A 437 1.90 -31.76 -14.27
C ALA A 437 1.22 -32.97 -13.64
N TYR A 438 0.55 -32.73 -12.52
CA TYR A 438 -0.18 -33.72 -11.73
C TYR A 438 -1.67 -33.44 -11.89
N ILE A 439 -2.34 -34.31 -12.63
CA ILE A 439 -3.68 -34.10 -13.14
C ILE A 439 -4.69 -34.94 -12.35
N LYS A 440 -5.74 -34.31 -11.83
CA LYS A 440 -6.87 -34.97 -11.21
C LYS A 440 -8.06 -34.95 -12.17
N GLU A 441 -8.72 -36.10 -12.33
CA GLU A 441 -9.95 -36.19 -13.13
C GLU A 441 -11.09 -35.47 -12.40
N SER A 442 -11.86 -34.68 -13.14
CA SER A 442 -12.97 -33.88 -12.63
C SER A 442 -14.30 -34.37 -13.20
N ASP A 443 -15.32 -34.46 -12.35
CA ASP A 443 -16.69 -34.86 -12.75
C ASP A 443 -17.35 -33.86 -13.72
N ASP A 444 -16.85 -32.62 -13.82
CA ASP A 444 -17.34 -31.61 -14.76
C ASP A 444 -16.81 -31.79 -16.20
N GLY A 445 -15.93 -32.79 -16.42
CA GLY A 445 -15.38 -33.12 -17.72
C GLY A 445 -14.15 -32.30 -18.13
N MET A 446 -13.60 -31.47 -17.23
CA MET A 446 -12.36 -30.72 -17.47
C MET A 446 -11.33 -31.01 -16.37
N ASP A 447 -10.41 -31.93 -16.67
CA ASP A 447 -9.28 -32.31 -15.81
C ASP A 447 -8.56 -31.10 -15.17
N GLU A 448 -8.21 -31.21 -13.89
CA GLU A 448 -7.53 -30.18 -13.10
C GLU A 448 -6.05 -30.51 -12.90
N ALA A 449 -5.16 -29.58 -13.25
CA ALA A 449 -3.74 -29.64 -12.91
C ALA A 449 -3.52 -28.99 -11.52
N PHE A 450 -3.41 -29.82 -10.48
CA PHE A 450 -3.21 -29.34 -9.10
C PHE A 450 -1.79 -28.81 -8.85
N LEU A 451 -0.80 -29.35 -9.57
CA LEU A 451 0.60 -28.97 -9.45
C LEU A 451 1.29 -29.09 -10.80
N ILE A 452 2.09 -28.07 -11.13
CA ILE A 452 2.88 -27.99 -12.36
C ILE A 452 4.31 -27.61 -11.95
N GLU A 453 5.30 -28.42 -12.33
CA GLU A 453 6.71 -28.23 -11.98
C GLU A 453 7.60 -28.26 -13.23
N PRO A 454 8.66 -27.43 -13.30
CA PRO A 454 9.64 -27.52 -14.38
C PRO A 454 10.44 -28.83 -14.26
N MET A 455 10.63 -29.55 -15.37
CA MET A 455 11.44 -30.76 -15.35
C MET A 455 12.92 -30.41 -15.09
N GLN A 456 13.50 -30.88 -13.99
CA GLN A 456 14.89 -30.60 -13.56
C GLN A 456 15.97 -30.81 -14.64
N ASN A 457 15.74 -31.71 -15.61
CA ASN A 457 16.68 -31.99 -16.72
C ASN A 457 16.44 -31.14 -17.99
N ALA A 458 15.41 -30.30 -18.01
CA ALA A 458 15.18 -29.33 -19.08
C ALA A 458 16.15 -28.16 -18.90
N LYS A 459 16.81 -27.74 -19.98
CA LYS A 459 17.80 -26.65 -19.91
C LYS A 459 17.14 -25.34 -20.26
N CYS A 460 17.24 -24.35 -19.37
CA CYS A 460 16.98 -22.96 -19.71
C CYS A 460 18.33 -22.23 -19.80
N ILE A 461 18.53 -21.45 -20.87
CA ILE A 461 19.67 -20.53 -21.01
C ILE A 461 19.11 -19.13 -20.94
N THR A 462 19.44 -18.38 -19.88
CA THR A 462 19.14 -16.95 -19.78
C THR A 462 20.32 -16.16 -20.32
N ILE A 463 20.03 -15.16 -21.15
CA ILE A 463 21.00 -14.25 -21.77
C ILE A 463 20.51 -12.84 -21.48
N MET A 464 21.27 -12.06 -20.72
CA MET A 464 20.89 -10.67 -20.44
C MET A 464 21.11 -9.82 -21.69
N ALA A 465 20.37 -8.71 -21.84
CA ALA A 465 20.51 -7.82 -22.98
C ALA A 465 21.96 -7.35 -23.24
N LYS A 466 22.74 -7.11 -22.17
CA LYS A 466 24.16 -6.72 -22.25
C LYS A 466 25.10 -7.83 -22.76
N ASP A 467 24.68 -9.10 -22.66
CA ASP A 467 25.47 -10.25 -23.06
C ASP A 467 25.16 -10.69 -24.52
N TYR A 468 24.13 -10.12 -25.15
CA TYR A 468 23.77 -10.41 -26.54
C TYR A 468 24.81 -9.83 -27.51
N VAL A 469 25.34 -10.69 -28.40
CA VAL A 469 26.35 -10.30 -29.40
C VAL A 469 25.75 -10.16 -30.80
N GLY A 470 24.71 -10.93 -31.12
CA GLY A 470 24.07 -10.88 -32.43
C GLY A 470 23.33 -12.15 -32.81
N PHE A 471 22.47 -12.05 -33.83
CA PHE A 471 21.73 -13.17 -34.41
C PHE A 471 21.88 -13.15 -35.94
N GLU A 472 22.42 -14.22 -36.51
CA GLU A 472 22.63 -14.37 -37.96
C GLU A 472 22.52 -15.85 -38.37
N ASN A 473 21.96 -16.14 -39.55
CA ASN A 473 21.86 -17.51 -40.10
C ASN A 473 21.26 -18.56 -39.14
N ASN A 474 20.28 -18.14 -38.32
CA ASN A 474 19.67 -18.94 -37.24
C ASN A 474 20.63 -19.34 -36.11
N VAL A 475 21.69 -18.56 -35.87
CA VAL A 475 22.62 -18.73 -34.76
C VAL A 475 22.61 -17.48 -33.89
N LEU A 476 22.19 -17.63 -32.64
CA LEU A 476 22.24 -16.58 -31.62
C LEU A 476 23.57 -16.67 -30.88
N ARG A 477 24.29 -15.54 -30.83
CA ARG A 477 25.58 -15.39 -30.16
C ARG A 477 25.44 -14.56 -28.90
N TYR A 478 26.11 -14.99 -27.84
CA TYR A 478 26.11 -14.29 -26.56
C TYR A 478 27.41 -14.52 -25.79
N ILE A 479 27.73 -13.62 -24.86
CA ILE A 479 28.83 -13.80 -23.90
C ILE A 479 28.29 -14.62 -22.72
N ALA A 480 28.94 -15.73 -22.39
CA ALA A 480 28.65 -16.47 -21.17
C ALA A 480 29.41 -15.88 -19.97
N GLU A 481 28.98 -16.20 -18.74
CA GLU A 481 29.58 -15.79 -17.46
C GLU A 481 31.12 -15.89 -17.40
N ASN A 482 31.72 -16.83 -18.13
CA ASN A 482 33.17 -17.01 -18.23
C ASN A 482 33.86 -16.09 -19.28
N GLY A 483 33.19 -15.04 -19.73
CA GLY A 483 33.66 -14.08 -20.74
C GLY A 483 33.79 -14.63 -22.16
N ARG A 484 33.41 -15.89 -22.42
CA ARG A 484 33.54 -16.51 -23.75
C ARG A 484 32.24 -16.41 -24.53
N THR A 485 32.35 -16.06 -25.82
CA THR A 485 31.23 -16.17 -26.75
C THR A 485 30.77 -17.62 -26.88
N LYS A 486 29.47 -17.85 -26.71
CA LYS A 486 28.76 -19.10 -27.01
C LYS A 486 27.75 -18.87 -28.12
N GLU A 487 27.34 -19.97 -28.74
CA GLU A 487 26.37 -19.98 -29.85
C GLU A 487 25.22 -20.94 -29.54
N VAL A 488 23.99 -20.54 -29.86
CA VAL A 488 22.81 -21.42 -29.87
C VAL A 488 22.20 -21.39 -31.27
N ARG A 489 22.06 -22.56 -31.91
CA ARG A 489 21.35 -22.68 -33.18
C ARG A 489 19.85 -22.84 -32.93
N LEU A 490 19.07 -21.89 -33.44
CA LEU A 490 17.62 -21.94 -33.43
C LEU A 490 17.11 -22.66 -34.68
N ALA A 491 15.98 -23.36 -34.58
CA ALA A 491 15.27 -23.86 -35.74
C ALA A 491 14.34 -22.75 -36.28
N PRO A 492 14.25 -22.50 -37.59
CA PRO A 492 13.37 -21.44 -38.14
C PRO A 492 11.90 -21.52 -37.70
N SER A 493 11.45 -22.71 -37.31
CA SER A 493 10.09 -22.98 -36.81
C SER A 493 9.98 -23.00 -35.28
N VAL A 494 10.99 -22.55 -34.53
CA VAL A 494 10.90 -22.46 -33.06
C VAL A 494 9.97 -21.29 -32.69
N PRO A 495 8.98 -21.48 -31.79
CA PRO A 495 8.23 -20.38 -31.22
C PRO A 495 9.15 -19.34 -30.58
N VAL A 496 8.96 -18.08 -30.97
CA VAL A 496 9.56 -16.91 -30.31
C VAL A 496 8.42 -16.07 -29.76
N LEU A 497 8.52 -15.68 -28.49
CA LEU A 497 7.54 -14.83 -27.82
C LEU A 497 8.26 -13.57 -27.34
N GLN A 498 7.77 -12.40 -27.73
CA GLN A 498 8.25 -11.12 -27.23
C GLN A 498 7.22 -10.55 -26.26
N ASN A 499 7.62 -10.35 -25.00
CA ASN A 499 6.77 -9.81 -23.94
C ASN A 499 5.45 -10.59 -23.76
N GLY A 500 5.46 -11.90 -23.98
CA GLY A 500 4.27 -12.78 -23.95
C GLY A 500 3.57 -12.97 -25.30
N SER A 501 3.72 -12.03 -26.25
CA SER A 501 3.14 -12.17 -27.60
C SER A 501 3.99 -13.04 -28.51
N TYR A 502 3.35 -14.03 -29.14
CA TYR A 502 3.95 -14.86 -30.19
C TYR A 502 4.33 -14.04 -31.42
N VAL A 503 5.52 -14.30 -31.95
CA VAL A 503 6.02 -13.70 -33.18
C VAL A 503 6.07 -14.75 -34.29
N SER A 504 5.26 -14.51 -35.33
CA SER A 504 5.04 -15.44 -36.46
C SER A 504 6.27 -15.64 -37.35
N SER A 505 7.20 -14.69 -37.37
CA SER A 505 8.50 -14.77 -38.05
C SER A 505 9.49 -13.82 -37.40
N TYR A 506 10.72 -14.27 -37.16
CA TYR A 506 11.76 -13.50 -36.49
C TYR A 506 13.02 -13.32 -37.35
N ASP A 507 13.75 -12.24 -37.13
CA ASP A 507 15.02 -11.91 -37.77
C ASP A 507 16.06 -11.44 -36.72
N SER A 508 17.07 -10.65 -37.11
CA SER A 508 18.08 -10.14 -36.17
C SER A 508 17.57 -9.07 -35.20
N ASP A 509 16.47 -8.39 -35.54
CA ASP A 509 16.10 -7.14 -34.89
C ASP A 509 15.26 -7.39 -33.64
N ILE A 510 14.47 -8.46 -33.61
CA ILE A 510 13.74 -8.88 -32.40
C ILE A 510 14.67 -9.24 -31.23
N PHE A 511 15.87 -9.76 -31.52
CA PHE A 511 16.85 -10.12 -30.49
C PHE A 511 17.72 -8.93 -30.06
N LYS A 512 17.66 -7.78 -30.76
CA LYS A 512 18.33 -6.53 -30.36
C LYS A 512 17.51 -5.81 -29.28
N ILE A 513 17.36 -6.45 -28.12
CA ILE A 513 16.71 -5.84 -26.95
C ILE A 513 17.68 -4.89 -26.24
N ASN A 514 17.18 -3.73 -25.82
CA ASN A 514 17.97 -2.79 -25.03
C ASN A 514 18.07 -3.25 -23.57
N ARG A 515 16.95 -3.60 -22.92
CA ARG A 515 16.93 -4.07 -21.52
C ARG A 515 16.12 -5.34 -21.37
N GLY A 516 16.40 -6.10 -20.31
CA GLY A 516 15.79 -7.39 -20.04
C GLY A 516 16.64 -8.58 -20.48
N LYS A 517 15.99 -9.66 -20.91
CA LYS A 517 16.61 -10.98 -21.07
C LYS A 517 15.96 -11.82 -22.17
N ILE A 518 16.77 -12.65 -22.82
CA ILE A 518 16.35 -13.70 -23.74
C ILE A 518 16.49 -15.03 -22.98
N VAL A 519 15.39 -15.79 -22.85
CA VAL A 519 15.37 -17.12 -22.23
C VAL A 519 15.12 -18.16 -23.30
N ILE A 520 16.09 -19.04 -23.50
CA ILE A 520 16.01 -20.15 -24.45
C ILE A 520 15.69 -21.43 -23.66
N SER A 521 14.48 -21.96 -23.85
CA SER A 521 14.02 -23.20 -23.23
C SER A 521 14.29 -24.40 -24.13
N ALA A 522 14.90 -25.45 -23.59
CA ALA A 522 15.20 -26.69 -24.31
C ALA A 522 14.69 -27.94 -23.56
N ASP A 523 14.30 -28.96 -24.32
CA ASP A 523 13.85 -30.24 -23.79
C ASP A 523 15.00 -31.04 -23.13
N THR A 524 14.68 -32.21 -22.59
CA THR A 524 15.66 -33.11 -21.95
C THR A 524 16.68 -33.71 -22.92
N SER A 525 16.50 -33.57 -24.24
CA SER A 525 17.49 -33.91 -25.28
C SER A 525 18.38 -32.72 -25.67
N GLY A 526 18.08 -31.51 -25.18
CA GLY A 526 18.77 -30.28 -25.55
C GLY A 526 18.25 -29.64 -26.84
N LYS A 527 17.13 -30.10 -27.39
CA LYS A 527 16.45 -29.45 -28.52
C LYS A 527 15.70 -28.22 -27.99
N VAL A 528 15.94 -27.05 -28.61
CA VAL A 528 15.22 -25.82 -28.26
C VAL A 528 13.72 -26.00 -28.54
N ILE A 529 12.91 -25.69 -27.54
CA ILE A 529 11.44 -25.71 -27.56
C ILE A 529 10.90 -24.33 -27.93
N ALA A 530 11.35 -23.29 -27.24
CA ALA A 530 10.84 -21.93 -27.35
C ALA A 530 11.93 -20.90 -26.98
N VAL A 531 11.76 -19.66 -27.43
CA VAL A 531 12.57 -18.52 -27.00
C VAL A 531 11.65 -17.41 -26.49
N MET A 532 11.84 -17.01 -25.24
CA MET A 532 11.09 -15.92 -24.59
C MET A 532 11.98 -14.69 -24.53
N ILE A 533 11.54 -13.58 -25.10
CA ILE A 533 12.25 -12.30 -25.13
C ILE A 533 11.49 -11.34 -24.23
N TYR A 534 12.09 -10.98 -23.10
CA TYR A 534 11.57 -9.99 -22.17
C TYR A 534 12.32 -8.68 -22.43
N SER A 535 11.65 -7.73 -23.07
CA SER A 535 12.18 -6.40 -23.42
C SER A 535 11.44 -5.35 -22.60
N TYR A 536 12.18 -4.54 -21.86
CA TYR A 536 11.64 -3.46 -21.03
C TYR A 536 12.06 -2.10 -21.58
N ASP A 537 11.09 -1.20 -21.74
CA ASP A 537 11.36 0.23 -21.68
C ASP A 537 11.46 0.64 -20.20
N VAL A 538 12.22 1.69 -19.87
CA VAL A 538 12.41 2.12 -18.48
C VAL A 538 12.35 3.62 -18.39
N GLU A 539 11.42 4.09 -17.56
CA GLU A 539 11.05 5.49 -17.37
C GLU A 539 11.22 5.89 -15.89
N TYR A 540 11.54 7.15 -15.66
CA TYR A 540 11.53 7.76 -14.32
C TYR A 540 10.27 8.63 -14.18
N VAL A 541 9.57 8.50 -13.06
CA VAL A 541 8.32 9.23 -12.81
C VAL A 541 8.65 10.63 -12.28
N GLU A 542 8.75 11.60 -13.19
CA GLU A 542 8.99 13.01 -12.84
C GLU A 542 7.78 13.71 -12.19
N ASN A 543 6.57 13.22 -12.41
CA ASN A 543 5.35 13.78 -11.81
C ASN A 543 4.18 12.81 -11.96
N VAL A 544 3.34 12.70 -10.93
CA VAL A 544 2.10 11.91 -10.98
C VAL A 544 0.90 12.86 -10.96
N ASN A 545 0.35 13.13 -12.13
CA ASN A 545 -0.96 13.74 -12.25
C ASN A 545 -2.02 12.62 -12.23
N ALA A 546 -2.80 12.51 -11.15
CA ALA A 546 -3.77 11.44 -10.94
C ALA A 546 -4.86 11.37 -12.04
N GLU A 547 -5.17 12.49 -12.72
CA GLU A 547 -6.10 12.51 -13.86
C GLU A 547 -5.42 12.27 -15.22
N LYS A 548 -4.10 12.46 -15.32
CA LYS A 548 -3.36 12.55 -16.60
C LYS A 548 -1.94 11.98 -16.55
N ILE A 549 -1.74 10.82 -15.93
CA ILE A 549 -0.52 10.04 -16.20
C ILE A 549 -0.50 9.75 -17.71
N LYS A 550 0.63 9.97 -18.42
CA LYS A 550 0.72 9.62 -19.86
C LYS A 550 0.38 8.13 -20.12
N LEU A 551 0.66 7.28 -19.13
CA LEU A 551 0.24 5.88 -19.07
C LEU A 551 -1.29 5.73 -19.03
N GLN A 552 -1.99 6.52 -18.20
CA GLN A 552 -3.46 6.56 -18.16
C GLN A 552 -4.02 6.85 -19.55
N LYS A 553 -3.47 7.81 -20.29
CA LYS A 553 -3.91 8.08 -21.67
C LYS A 553 -3.68 6.89 -22.62
N MET A 554 -2.57 6.17 -22.51
CA MET A 554 -2.32 4.95 -23.28
C MET A 554 -3.29 3.80 -22.92
N ILE A 555 -3.80 3.78 -21.69
CA ILE A 555 -4.79 2.82 -21.20
C ILE A 555 -6.20 3.23 -21.66
N ASP A 556 -6.57 4.49 -21.48
CA ASP A 556 -7.88 5.09 -21.80
C ASP A 556 -8.16 5.19 -23.31
N ASP A 557 -7.12 5.37 -24.14
CA ASP A 557 -7.22 5.26 -25.61
C ASP A 557 -7.55 3.81 -26.06
N GLY A 558 -7.71 2.86 -25.13
CA GLY A 558 -8.23 1.50 -25.35
C GLY A 558 -7.23 0.56 -26.02
N MET A 559 -5.93 0.80 -25.87
CA MET A 559 -4.89 0.03 -26.56
C MET A 559 -4.43 -1.25 -25.82
N PHE A 560 -4.82 -1.45 -24.56
CA PHE A 560 -4.43 -2.64 -23.78
C PHE A 560 -5.61 -3.20 -23.00
N ASP A 561 -5.85 -4.51 -23.13
CA ASP A 561 -6.92 -5.25 -22.45
C ASP A 561 -6.54 -5.64 -21.01
N VAL A 562 -5.24 -5.73 -20.71
CA VAL A 562 -4.72 -6.20 -19.42
C VAL A 562 -3.51 -5.38 -19.00
N VAL A 563 -3.60 -4.71 -17.86
CA VAL A 563 -2.45 -4.10 -17.18
C VAL A 563 -2.14 -4.94 -15.94
N GLN A 564 -0.91 -5.44 -15.82
CA GLN A 564 -0.41 -6.08 -14.59
C GLN A 564 0.67 -5.20 -13.98
N MET A 565 0.67 -5.07 -12.66
CA MET A 565 1.43 -4.03 -11.95
C MET A 565 2.03 -4.64 -10.68
N PHE A 566 3.36 -4.74 -10.62
CA PHE A 566 4.07 -5.35 -9.51
C PHE A 566 5.31 -4.53 -9.07
N TYR A 567 5.70 -4.62 -7.80
CA TYR A 567 7.02 -4.17 -7.36
C TYR A 567 8.11 -5.21 -7.71
N ARG A 568 9.39 -4.88 -7.49
CA ARG A 568 10.56 -5.78 -7.72
C ARG A 568 10.44 -7.15 -7.04
N ASP A 569 9.73 -7.22 -5.91
CA ASP A 569 9.44 -8.42 -5.11
C ASP A 569 8.26 -9.27 -5.63
N LYS A 570 7.60 -8.85 -6.72
CA LYS A 570 6.36 -9.40 -7.29
C LYS A 570 5.07 -9.07 -6.52
N THR A 571 5.10 -8.21 -5.49
CA THR A 571 3.89 -7.71 -4.81
C THR A 571 3.07 -6.83 -5.75
N ALA A 572 1.77 -7.11 -5.89
CA ALA A 572 0.89 -6.35 -6.78
C ALA A 572 0.58 -4.94 -6.24
N PHE A 573 0.40 -3.95 -7.13
CA PHE A 573 0.06 -2.57 -6.75
C PHE A 573 -0.94 -1.92 -7.70
N GLU A 574 -1.62 -0.86 -7.24
CA GLU A 574 -2.58 -0.09 -8.05
C GLU A 574 -1.92 1.12 -8.72
N LEU A 575 -2.43 1.54 -9.88
CA LEU A 575 -1.89 2.69 -10.64
C LEU A 575 -1.87 4.00 -9.85
N ASN A 576 -2.77 4.17 -8.87
CA ASN A 576 -2.81 5.31 -7.95
C ASN A 576 -1.66 5.33 -6.92
N MET A 577 -0.89 4.25 -6.80
CA MET A 577 0.24 4.14 -5.86
C MET A 577 1.57 4.57 -6.46
N LEU A 578 1.63 4.82 -7.79
CA LEU A 578 2.77 5.48 -8.43
C LEU A 578 3.03 6.84 -7.77
N LYS A 579 4.30 7.16 -7.54
CA LYS A 579 4.76 8.43 -6.96
C LYS A 579 5.85 9.05 -7.81
N GLU A 580 6.01 10.36 -7.66
CA GLU A 580 7.20 11.04 -8.15
C GLU A 580 8.45 10.42 -7.51
N GLY A 581 9.45 10.08 -8.34
CA GLY A 581 10.63 9.33 -7.91
C GLY A 581 10.67 7.86 -8.30
N ASP A 582 9.53 7.23 -8.62
CA ASP A 582 9.50 5.80 -8.99
C ASP A 582 10.24 5.54 -10.32
N VAL A 583 10.90 4.38 -10.42
CA VAL A 583 11.45 3.86 -11.67
C VAL A 583 10.56 2.75 -12.21
N VAL A 584 9.96 2.96 -13.38
CA VAL A 584 8.96 2.05 -13.96
C VAL A 584 9.55 1.32 -15.16
N HIS A 585 9.58 -0.01 -15.08
CA HIS A 585 9.88 -0.90 -16.18
C HIS A 585 8.60 -1.26 -16.92
N ILE A 586 8.51 -0.89 -18.19
CA ILE A 586 7.34 -1.11 -19.04
C ILE A 586 7.64 -2.27 -19.99
N MET A 587 6.96 -3.40 -19.79
CA MET A 587 6.97 -4.53 -20.70
C MET A 587 5.66 -4.55 -21.49
N LYS A 588 5.70 -4.08 -22.72
CA LYS A 588 4.53 -3.93 -23.60
C LYS A 588 4.46 -5.04 -24.66
N ASN A 589 3.25 -5.49 -24.98
CA ASN A 589 2.95 -6.24 -26.20
C ASN A 589 1.68 -5.68 -26.89
N ASP A 590 1.13 -6.39 -27.89
CA ASP A 590 -0.04 -5.95 -28.67
C ASP A 590 -1.39 -5.89 -27.89
N ARG A 591 -1.45 -6.43 -26.67
CA ARG A 591 -2.68 -6.52 -25.85
C ARG A 591 -2.49 -6.22 -24.37
N SER A 592 -1.29 -6.37 -23.83
CA SER A 592 -1.03 -6.16 -22.41
C SER A 592 0.18 -5.26 -22.15
N LEU A 593 0.11 -4.61 -20.99
CA LEU A 593 1.12 -3.76 -20.41
C LEU A 593 1.49 -4.35 -19.05
N ILE A 594 2.76 -4.66 -18.82
CA ILE A 594 3.23 -5.10 -17.51
C ILE A 594 4.18 -4.03 -16.98
N LEU A 595 3.83 -3.46 -15.84
CA LEU A 595 4.59 -2.42 -15.15
C LEU A 595 5.30 -3.04 -13.94
N VAL A 596 6.62 -2.89 -13.85
CA VAL A 596 7.41 -3.28 -12.67
C VAL A 596 8.07 -2.05 -12.06
N ILE A 597 7.75 -1.73 -10.80
CA ILE A 597 8.40 -0.62 -10.08
C ILE A 597 9.68 -1.11 -9.40
N SER A 598 10.77 -0.37 -9.64
CA SER A 598 11.92 -0.31 -8.75
C SER A 598 11.81 0.91 -7.85
N ALA A 599 11.81 0.68 -6.54
CA ALA A 599 11.76 1.72 -5.50
C ALA A 599 13.16 2.04 -4.93
N GLU A 600 14.22 1.48 -5.52
CA GLU A 600 15.59 1.61 -5.00
C GLU A 600 16.22 2.94 -5.40
N GLN A 601 16.56 3.72 -4.37
CA GLN A 601 17.28 4.98 -4.48
C GLN A 601 18.46 5.04 -3.50
N VAL A 602 19.57 5.64 -3.93
CA VAL A 602 20.68 6.02 -3.05
C VAL A 602 20.65 7.54 -2.90
N ILE A 603 20.26 8.00 -1.71
CA ILE A 603 20.13 9.40 -1.36
C ILE A 603 21.52 9.97 -0.98
N ASN A 604 21.81 11.23 -1.34
CA ASN A 604 23.06 11.93 -1.00
C ASN A 604 24.37 11.27 -1.50
N PHE A 605 24.34 10.61 -2.66
CA PHE A 605 25.51 10.07 -3.35
C PHE A 605 26.49 11.19 -3.75
N ASP A 606 27.65 11.25 -3.11
CA ASP A 606 28.75 12.17 -3.46
C ASP A 606 29.62 11.57 -4.57
N VAL A 607 29.50 12.08 -5.80
CA VAL A 607 30.29 11.58 -6.94
C VAL A 607 31.77 11.90 -6.73
N LYS A 608 32.60 10.91 -6.35
CA LYS A 608 34.05 11.09 -6.22
C LYS A 608 34.79 10.75 -7.51
N ASN A 609 34.38 9.69 -8.20
CA ASN A 609 34.99 9.22 -9.44
C ASN A 609 33.95 9.04 -10.55
N LEU A 610 34.38 9.26 -11.78
CA LEU A 610 33.58 9.10 -13.00
C LEU A 610 34.46 8.45 -14.07
N TRP A 611 34.08 7.25 -14.51
CA TRP A 611 34.73 6.56 -15.63
C TRP A 611 33.85 6.64 -16.87
N LYS A 612 34.46 6.85 -18.03
CA LYS A 612 33.79 6.90 -19.33
C LYS A 612 34.57 6.05 -20.32
N ASN A 613 34.03 4.88 -20.62
CA ASN A 613 34.42 4.07 -21.75
C ASN A 613 33.49 4.41 -22.93
N ASN A 614 33.83 4.01 -24.16
CA ASN A 614 33.09 4.45 -25.36
C ASN A 614 31.58 4.11 -25.37
N GLU A 615 31.15 3.13 -24.57
CA GLU A 615 29.77 2.65 -24.50
C GLU A 615 29.22 2.55 -23.05
N GLU A 616 30.04 2.86 -22.04
CA GLU A 616 29.70 2.67 -20.63
C GLU A 616 30.19 3.85 -19.78
N ILE A 617 29.31 4.33 -18.89
CA ILE A 617 29.64 5.32 -17.86
C ILE A 617 29.53 4.61 -16.51
N SER A 618 30.45 4.86 -15.59
CA SER A 618 30.31 4.43 -14.20
C SER A 618 30.64 5.58 -13.24
N VAL A 619 29.99 5.61 -12.09
CA VAL A 619 30.30 6.54 -10.99
C VAL A 619 30.63 5.80 -9.71
N SER A 620 31.37 6.45 -8.82
CA SER A 620 31.70 5.93 -7.49
C SER A 620 31.81 7.06 -6.48
N ASP A 621 31.29 6.81 -5.29
CA ASP A 621 31.47 7.62 -4.08
C ASP A 621 32.73 7.24 -3.29
N GLY A 622 33.53 6.32 -3.81
CA GLY A 622 34.68 5.72 -3.13
C GLY A 622 34.36 4.53 -2.22
N THR A 623 33.09 4.15 -2.05
CA THR A 623 32.68 2.91 -1.34
C THR A 623 32.18 1.85 -2.33
N GLY A 624 31.33 2.24 -3.29
CA GLY A 624 30.82 1.39 -4.36
C GLY A 624 31.10 1.95 -5.76
N GLN A 625 30.95 1.13 -6.79
CA GLN A 625 30.95 1.56 -8.20
C GLN A 625 29.63 1.14 -8.84
N TYR A 626 29.00 2.07 -9.55
CA TYR A 626 27.66 1.91 -10.13
C TYR A 626 27.69 2.22 -11.62
N SER A 627 27.09 1.36 -12.43
CA SER A 627 26.96 1.52 -13.88
C SER A 627 25.80 2.44 -14.25
N VAL A 628 26.05 3.36 -15.18
CA VAL A 628 25.09 4.32 -15.74
C VAL A 628 24.85 3.95 -17.19
N ARG A 629 23.59 3.69 -17.55
CA ARG A 629 23.27 3.18 -18.88
C ARG A 629 23.20 4.29 -19.94
N VAL A 630 24.12 4.24 -20.91
CA VAL A 630 24.34 5.33 -21.87
C VAL A 630 23.16 5.58 -22.82
N CYS A 631 22.31 4.58 -23.11
CA CYS A 631 21.25 4.72 -24.12
C CYS A 631 20.12 5.68 -23.73
N ASN A 632 19.85 5.85 -22.43
CA ASN A 632 18.87 6.82 -21.90
C ASN A 632 19.55 7.93 -21.08
N ALA A 633 20.89 7.95 -21.01
CA ALA A 633 21.62 9.01 -20.34
C ALA A 633 21.54 10.29 -21.18
N ASP A 634 20.49 11.07 -20.97
CA ASP A 634 20.35 12.44 -21.46
C ASP A 634 21.64 13.25 -21.18
N GLU A 635 21.90 14.28 -21.98
CA GLU A 635 22.94 15.27 -21.67
C GLU A 635 22.74 15.85 -20.25
N LEU A 636 21.49 15.97 -19.81
CA LEU A 636 21.12 16.30 -18.43
C LEU A 636 21.73 15.32 -17.42
N LEU A 637 21.53 14.01 -17.55
CA LEU A 637 22.09 13.00 -16.65
C LEU A 637 23.64 13.04 -16.68
N LYS A 638 24.23 13.14 -17.88
CA LYS A 638 25.69 13.27 -18.07
C LYS A 638 26.27 14.56 -17.47
N SER A 639 25.49 15.64 -17.39
CA SER A 639 25.87 16.91 -16.77
C SER A 639 25.77 16.88 -15.24
N ARG A 640 24.84 16.09 -14.67
CA ARG A 640 24.69 15.89 -13.22
C ARG A 640 25.74 14.96 -12.65
N LEU A 641 26.13 13.91 -13.38
CA LEU A 641 27.16 12.94 -12.97
C LEU A 641 28.57 13.51 -13.17
N GLN A 642 28.97 14.48 -12.34
CA GLN A 642 30.29 15.12 -12.34
C GLN A 642 30.90 15.04 -10.93
N PRO A 643 32.24 14.92 -10.81
CA PRO A 643 32.89 14.86 -9.51
C PRO A 643 32.54 16.05 -8.59
N ASN A 644 32.35 15.78 -7.30
CA ASN A 644 31.89 16.68 -6.23
C ASN A 644 30.41 17.10 -6.29
N ASN A 645 29.58 16.51 -7.17
CA ASN A 645 28.13 16.67 -7.09
C ASN A 645 27.53 15.67 -6.10
N LYS A 646 26.64 16.15 -5.22
CA LYS A 646 25.76 15.29 -4.40
C LYS A 646 24.44 15.04 -5.12
N LEU A 647 24.08 13.77 -5.30
CA LEU A 647 22.96 13.32 -6.12
C LEU A 647 22.06 12.35 -5.35
N ASN A 648 20.81 12.23 -5.77
CA ASN A 648 19.96 11.08 -5.44
C ASN A 648 19.96 10.18 -6.68
N LEU A 649 20.52 8.98 -6.59
CA LEU A 649 20.58 8.03 -7.70
C LEU A 649 19.37 7.10 -7.66
N TYR A 650 18.74 6.88 -8.80
CA TYR A 650 17.57 6.01 -8.95
C TYR A 650 17.94 4.81 -9.83
N PHE A 651 17.63 3.61 -9.34
CA PHE A 651 18.09 2.34 -9.91
C PHE A 651 16.95 1.56 -10.54
N ASP A 652 17.29 0.87 -11.62
CA ASP A 652 16.40 -0.05 -12.32
C ASP A 652 16.52 -1.47 -11.71
N ILE A 653 15.63 -2.41 -12.09
CA ILE A 653 15.65 -3.79 -11.55
C ILE A 653 16.91 -4.60 -11.90
N PHE A 654 17.82 -4.06 -12.70
CA PHE A 654 19.13 -4.62 -13.05
C PHE A 654 20.29 -3.88 -12.37
N ASP A 655 19.99 -3.04 -11.38
CA ASP A 655 20.93 -2.25 -10.58
C ASP A 655 21.72 -1.20 -11.40
N GLU A 656 21.17 -0.77 -12.55
CA GLU A 656 21.72 0.29 -13.40
C GLU A 656 21.11 1.65 -13.04
N ILE A 657 21.93 2.70 -12.96
CA ILE A 657 21.46 4.08 -12.73
C ILE A 657 20.70 4.55 -13.98
N VAL A 658 19.43 4.94 -13.78
CA VAL A 658 18.55 5.47 -14.83
C VAL A 658 18.28 6.95 -14.71
N TYR A 659 18.27 7.47 -13.48
CA TYR A 659 18.11 8.88 -13.21
C TYR A 659 18.99 9.30 -12.04
N ALA A 660 19.38 10.58 -12.03
CA ALA A 660 20.08 11.19 -10.90
C ALA A 660 19.45 12.55 -10.62
N GLY A 661 18.71 12.65 -9.52
CA GLY A 661 18.30 13.92 -8.93
C GLY A 661 19.49 14.62 -8.29
N ILE A 662 19.40 15.93 -8.06
CA ILE A 662 20.36 16.65 -7.22
C ILE A 662 19.86 16.51 -5.77
N SER A 663 20.75 16.16 -4.82
CA SER A 663 20.29 15.86 -3.45
C SER A 663 19.85 17.12 -2.67
N GLU A 664 19.02 16.92 -1.66
CA GLU A 664 18.29 17.99 -0.95
C GLU A 664 19.17 19.03 -0.26
N GLU A 665 20.39 18.66 0.15
CA GLU A 665 21.39 19.62 0.66
C GLU A 665 21.76 20.74 -0.34
N ASN A 666 21.35 20.60 -1.61
CA ASN A 666 21.49 21.61 -2.64
C ASN A 666 20.15 21.98 -3.32
N VAL A 667 19.00 21.50 -2.84
CA VAL A 667 17.71 21.83 -3.44
C VAL A 667 17.40 23.30 -3.27
N MET A 668 16.87 23.89 -4.34
CA MET A 668 16.34 25.23 -4.31
C MET A 668 14.96 25.16 -3.64
N MET A 669 14.84 25.71 -2.44
CA MET A 669 13.54 25.96 -1.83
C MET A 669 12.90 27.17 -2.49
N TYR A 670 11.58 27.24 -2.46
CA TYR A 670 10.84 28.41 -2.87
C TYR A 670 10.03 28.94 -1.69
N GLY A 671 9.65 30.21 -1.77
CA GLY A 671 8.81 30.83 -0.76
C GLY A 671 8.51 32.28 -1.11
N CYS A 672 7.47 32.82 -0.48
CA CYS A 672 7.17 34.24 -0.58
C CYS A 672 8.10 35.01 0.35
N LEU A 673 8.88 35.93 -0.22
CA LEU A 673 9.64 36.91 0.54
C LEU A 673 8.66 37.92 1.13
N VAL A 674 8.53 37.94 2.47
CA VAL A 674 7.59 38.81 3.18
C VAL A 674 8.25 40.14 3.54
N ASP A 675 9.39 40.07 4.26
CA ASP A 675 10.16 41.25 4.67
C ASP A 675 11.64 40.91 4.91
N VAL A 676 12.48 41.95 4.93
CA VAL A 676 13.91 41.87 5.23
C VAL A 676 14.29 42.94 6.25
N ALA A 677 14.93 42.54 7.34
CA ALA A 677 15.34 43.44 8.42
C ALA A 677 16.84 43.32 8.72
N ILE A 678 17.47 44.43 9.13
CA ILE A 678 18.79 44.41 9.76
C ILE A 678 18.55 44.20 11.26
N SER A 679 19.29 43.30 11.90
CA SER A 679 19.22 43.07 13.34
C SER A 679 19.58 44.35 14.11
N GLU A 680 18.74 44.73 15.08
CA GLU A 680 18.99 45.90 15.94
C GLU A 680 20.02 45.63 17.05
N GLU A 681 20.55 44.41 17.16
CA GLU A 681 21.57 44.07 18.14
C GLU A 681 22.85 44.90 17.89
N ALA A 682 23.29 45.63 18.91
CA ALA A 682 24.49 46.45 18.82
C ALA A 682 25.70 45.61 18.35
N PHE A 683 26.36 46.07 17.28
CA PHE A 683 27.49 45.40 16.60
C PHE A 683 27.13 44.16 15.74
N SER A 684 25.85 43.87 15.54
CA SER A 684 25.36 42.78 14.67
C SER A 684 24.85 43.32 13.32
N ASN A 685 25.72 43.40 12.30
CA ASN A 685 25.30 43.65 10.91
C ASN A 685 24.57 42.45 10.27
N LYS A 686 23.97 41.55 11.06
CA LYS A 686 23.24 40.39 10.55
C LYS A 686 21.92 40.86 9.96
N ILE A 687 21.65 40.45 8.73
CA ILE A 687 20.35 40.62 8.11
C ILE A 687 19.55 39.34 8.28
N LYS A 688 18.28 39.53 8.61
CA LYS A 688 17.27 38.48 8.77
C LYS A 688 16.22 38.65 7.68
N MET A 689 15.80 37.52 7.12
CA MET A 689 14.84 37.45 6.02
C MET A 689 13.65 36.62 6.47
N LEU A 690 12.45 37.17 6.42
CA LEU A 690 11.22 36.46 6.70
C LEU A 690 10.69 35.86 5.39
N VAL A 691 10.63 34.52 5.34
CA VAL A 691 10.11 33.77 4.20
C VAL A 691 8.92 32.94 4.67
N TYR A 692 7.87 32.98 3.87
CA TYR A 692 6.75 32.04 3.98
C TYR A 692 7.03 30.88 3.02
N LYS A 693 7.26 29.68 3.55
CA LYS A 693 7.68 28.49 2.78
C LYS A 693 6.51 27.83 2.04
N GLU A 694 6.80 26.96 1.07
CA GLU A 694 5.77 26.17 0.36
C GLU A 694 4.92 25.28 1.29
N ASP A 695 5.49 24.82 2.41
CA ASP A 695 4.85 23.95 3.41
C ASP A 695 4.10 24.73 4.51
N SER A 696 3.75 25.98 4.23
CA SER A 696 3.09 26.91 5.13
C SER A 696 3.86 27.35 6.39
N GLU A 697 5.10 26.89 6.61
CA GLU A 697 5.92 27.35 7.73
C GLU A 697 6.44 28.79 7.50
N LYS A 698 6.15 29.69 8.46
CA LYS A 698 6.75 31.03 8.55
C LYS A 698 8.15 30.91 9.17
N ARG A 699 9.21 31.26 8.43
CA ARG A 699 10.60 31.10 8.92
C ARG A 699 11.46 32.34 8.73
N VAL A 700 12.16 32.71 9.79
CA VAL A 700 13.16 33.79 9.79
C VAL A 700 14.54 33.17 9.61
N TYR A 701 15.21 33.51 8.52
CA TYR A 701 16.56 33.03 8.21
C TYR A 701 17.60 34.14 8.42
N GLU A 702 18.79 33.77 8.90
CA GLU A 702 19.96 34.65 8.84
C GLU A 702 20.63 34.54 7.46
N ILE A 703 21.24 35.63 7.00
CA ILE A 703 21.94 35.71 5.71
C ILE A 703 23.43 35.43 5.89
N ASN A 704 24.00 34.54 5.08
CA ASN A 704 25.43 34.20 5.10
C ASN A 704 26.30 35.42 4.72
N LYS A 705 27.53 35.46 5.22
CA LYS A 705 28.50 36.57 5.01
C LYS A 705 28.74 36.96 3.54
N LYS A 706 28.47 36.05 2.60
CA LYS A 706 28.39 36.36 1.16
C LYS A 706 27.35 35.44 0.51
N VAL A 707 26.35 36.04 -0.14
CA VAL A 707 25.28 35.32 -0.83
C VAL A 707 25.45 35.47 -2.34
N ASN A 708 25.20 34.39 -3.07
CA ASN A 708 25.03 34.46 -4.52
C ASN A 708 23.59 34.90 -4.81
N TYR A 709 23.44 36.06 -5.42
CA TYR A 709 22.17 36.70 -5.74
C TYR A 709 21.97 36.70 -7.26
N CYS A 710 20.94 36.01 -7.75
CA CYS A 710 20.49 36.12 -9.13
C CYS A 710 19.36 37.16 -9.19
N ASP A 711 19.55 38.22 -9.98
CA ASP A 711 18.52 39.25 -10.16
C ASP A 711 17.48 38.90 -11.24
N GLU A 712 16.46 39.75 -11.38
CA GLU A 712 15.31 39.60 -12.28
C GLU A 712 15.69 39.49 -13.79
N ASN A 713 16.96 39.73 -14.14
CA ASN A 713 17.52 39.55 -15.49
C ASN A 713 18.35 38.25 -15.64
N GLY A 714 18.31 37.35 -14.65
CA GLY A 714 19.14 36.13 -14.63
C GLY A 714 20.62 36.38 -14.31
N SER A 715 21.00 37.59 -13.87
CA SER A 715 22.42 37.93 -13.65
C SER A 715 22.86 37.59 -12.23
N VAL A 716 23.76 36.61 -12.11
CA VAL A 716 24.29 36.15 -10.81
C VAL A 716 25.46 37.04 -10.34
N ARG A 717 25.30 37.66 -9.18
CA ARG A 717 26.28 38.51 -8.49
C ARG A 717 26.52 37.97 -7.07
N ARG A 718 27.74 38.10 -6.53
CA ARG A 718 28.04 37.69 -5.14
C ARG A 718 28.06 38.90 -4.22
N LEU A 719 26.98 39.11 -3.48
CA LEU A 719 26.74 40.29 -2.65
C LEU A 719 27.11 40.06 -1.18
N LYS A 720 27.45 41.14 -0.49
CA LYS A 720 27.44 41.19 0.98
C LYS A 720 26.02 41.39 1.51
N PRO A 721 25.76 41.09 2.79
CA PRO A 721 24.45 41.29 3.40
C PRO A 721 23.89 42.70 3.16
N GLU A 722 24.67 43.77 3.41
CA GLU A 722 24.18 45.15 3.30
C GLU A 722 23.80 45.55 1.85
N GLU A 723 24.49 44.99 0.86
CA GLU A 723 24.20 45.16 -0.56
C GLU A 723 22.91 44.41 -0.93
N LEU A 724 22.77 43.17 -0.45
CA LEU A 724 21.59 42.33 -0.66
C LEU A 724 20.33 42.90 0.00
N TYR A 725 20.44 43.51 1.18
CA TYR A 725 19.33 44.25 1.81
C TYR A 725 18.83 45.38 0.92
N GLY A 726 19.73 46.09 0.22
CA GLY A 726 19.35 47.12 -0.74
C GLY A 726 18.54 46.61 -1.93
N GLU A 727 18.85 45.40 -2.41
CA GLU A 727 18.17 44.75 -3.54
C GLU A 727 16.81 44.13 -3.14
N LEU A 728 16.71 43.60 -1.91
CA LEU A 728 15.51 42.89 -1.43
C LEU A 728 14.51 43.76 -0.67
N LYS A 729 14.91 44.91 -0.12
CA LYS A 729 14.04 45.74 0.74
C LYS A 729 12.77 46.17 0.00
N GLY A 730 11.61 45.80 0.55
CA GLY A 730 10.30 46.13 -0.02
C GLY A 730 9.88 45.26 -1.21
N LYS A 731 10.68 44.25 -1.59
CA LYS A 731 10.26 43.20 -2.52
C LYS A 731 9.36 42.22 -1.77
N ASN A 732 8.09 42.15 -2.18
CA ASN A 732 7.13 41.15 -1.73
C ASN A 732 6.73 40.31 -2.97
N THR A 733 7.34 39.13 -3.08
CA THR A 733 7.33 38.29 -4.29
C THR A 733 7.79 36.87 -3.94
N MET A 734 7.47 35.89 -4.80
CA MET A 734 8.14 34.60 -4.74
C MET A 734 9.62 34.77 -5.04
N ILE A 735 10.44 33.99 -4.35
CA ILE A 735 11.88 33.82 -4.58
C ILE A 735 12.21 32.33 -4.56
N SER A 736 13.37 31.98 -5.10
CA SER A 736 13.97 30.67 -4.88
C SER A 736 15.31 30.83 -4.14
N TYR A 737 15.64 29.95 -3.19
CA TYR A 737 16.77 30.15 -2.28
C TYR A 737 17.39 28.84 -1.79
N LYS A 738 18.68 28.88 -1.41
CA LYS A 738 19.37 27.77 -0.74
C LYS A 738 19.80 28.14 0.67
N ILE A 739 19.58 27.22 1.59
CA ILE A 739 20.11 27.24 2.95
C ILE A 739 21.46 26.51 2.97
N SER A 740 22.38 26.94 3.82
CA SER A 740 23.67 26.28 4.07
C SER A 740 23.58 25.29 5.24
N ASP A 741 24.64 24.50 5.43
CA ASP A 741 24.88 23.61 6.57
C ASP A 741 24.57 24.23 7.97
N LYS A 742 24.60 25.56 8.07
CA LYS A 742 24.37 26.33 9.31
C LYS A 742 22.97 26.90 9.47
N GLY A 743 22.04 26.63 8.55
CA GLY A 743 20.73 27.28 8.53
C GLY A 743 20.74 28.72 7.97
N GLU A 744 21.90 29.24 7.53
CA GLU A 744 22.02 30.56 6.91
C GLU A 744 21.71 30.49 5.41
N ILE A 745 21.03 31.49 4.83
CA ILE A 745 20.80 31.57 3.38
C ILE A 745 22.11 31.89 2.65
N SER A 746 22.42 31.10 1.61
CA SER A 746 23.66 31.16 0.83
C SER A 746 23.47 31.52 -0.66
N TYR A 747 22.27 31.29 -1.18
CA TYR A 747 21.84 31.66 -2.54
C TYR A 747 20.42 32.20 -2.51
N ILE A 748 20.14 33.24 -3.30
CA ILE A 748 18.78 33.78 -3.56
C ILE A 748 18.69 34.07 -5.05
N GLU A 749 17.56 33.73 -5.65
CA GLU A 749 17.20 34.05 -7.02
C GLU A 749 15.83 34.72 -7.07
N MET A 750 15.81 35.88 -7.71
CA MET A 750 14.60 36.62 -8.03
C MET A 750 13.93 36.01 -9.26
N PRO A 751 12.59 36.06 -9.33
CA PRO A 751 11.87 35.55 -10.47
C PRO A 751 12.16 36.40 -11.70
N VAL A 752 12.49 35.75 -12.82
CA VAL A 752 12.87 36.44 -14.05
C VAL A 752 11.65 36.97 -14.80
N LEU A 753 11.83 38.11 -15.48
CA LEU A 753 10.73 38.84 -16.14
C LEU A 753 10.48 38.47 -17.61
N SER A 754 11.28 37.57 -18.21
CA SER A 754 11.14 37.21 -19.63
C SER A 754 11.40 35.74 -19.92
N TYR A 755 10.43 35.08 -20.54
CA TYR A 755 10.49 33.68 -20.97
C TYR A 755 11.56 33.40 -22.05
N GLU A 756 11.87 34.36 -22.92
CA GLU A 756 12.62 34.14 -24.18
C GLU A 756 14.12 33.80 -24.05
N LYS A 757 14.67 33.58 -22.85
CA LYS A 757 16.14 33.50 -22.66
C LYS A 757 16.73 32.45 -21.72
N ASN A 758 15.93 31.77 -20.91
CA ASN A 758 16.49 31.02 -19.78
C ASN A 758 16.52 29.50 -19.96
N SER A 759 17.54 28.90 -19.37
CA SER A 759 17.61 27.45 -19.11
C SER A 759 16.45 27.00 -18.23
N GLU A 760 15.98 25.77 -18.45
CA GLU A 760 14.69 25.17 -18.03
C GLU A 760 14.48 24.96 -16.50
N ALA A 761 15.09 25.79 -15.65
CA ALA A 761 15.10 25.61 -14.19
C ALA A 761 15.11 26.92 -13.37
N GLN A 762 14.82 28.08 -13.97
CA GLN A 762 14.75 29.36 -13.24
C GLN A 762 13.30 29.78 -12.94
N LEU A 763 13.07 30.28 -11.74
CA LEU A 763 11.76 30.79 -11.32
C LEU A 763 11.37 31.96 -12.24
N THR A 764 10.22 31.85 -12.91
CA THR A 764 9.77 32.83 -13.91
C THR A 764 8.51 33.52 -13.45
N MET A 765 8.45 34.86 -13.52
CA MET A 765 7.22 35.62 -13.26
C MET A 765 6.34 35.63 -14.53
N LEU A 766 5.17 35.02 -14.44
CA LEU A 766 4.17 34.99 -15.52
C LEU A 766 3.33 36.27 -15.56
N VAL A 767 2.97 36.79 -14.38
CA VAL A 767 2.11 37.97 -14.20
C VAL A 767 2.67 38.87 -13.12
N ASP A 768 2.73 40.17 -13.39
CA ASP A 768 3.05 41.21 -12.40
C ASP A 768 1.81 41.99 -11.96
N GLU A 769 1.75 42.35 -10.67
CA GLU A 769 0.66 43.10 -10.04
C GLU A 769 0.52 44.54 -10.57
N ASN A 770 1.57 45.06 -11.21
CA ASN A 770 1.59 46.42 -11.78
C ASN A 770 0.88 46.49 -13.13
N THR A 771 0.47 45.35 -13.70
CA THR A 771 -0.53 45.36 -14.76
C THR A 771 -1.82 45.97 -14.20
N SER A 772 -2.26 47.10 -14.78
CA SER A 772 -3.35 47.92 -14.22
C SER A 772 -4.75 47.32 -14.42
N ARG A 773 -4.84 45.99 -14.45
CA ARG A 773 -6.03 45.21 -14.78
C ARG A 773 -6.16 44.10 -13.77
N ASN A 774 -7.35 43.97 -13.19
CA ASN A 774 -7.76 42.70 -12.63
C ASN A 774 -7.91 41.69 -13.78
N TYR A 775 -7.76 40.41 -13.48
CA TYR A 775 -8.10 39.33 -14.41
C TYR A 775 -9.22 38.50 -13.83
N ILE A 776 -10.21 38.23 -14.67
CA ILE A 776 -11.35 37.38 -14.33
C ILE A 776 -10.88 35.91 -14.28
N TYR A 777 -11.11 35.23 -13.16
CA TYR A 777 -10.91 33.79 -13.06
C TYR A 777 -12.01 33.00 -13.77
N ARG A 778 -11.65 31.89 -14.42
CA ARG A 778 -12.52 30.99 -15.18
C ARG A 778 -12.24 29.56 -14.72
N SER A 779 -13.24 28.92 -14.11
CA SER A 779 -13.14 27.53 -13.64
C SER A 779 -13.15 26.51 -14.78
N ILE A 780 -13.86 26.80 -15.89
CA ILE A 780 -13.99 25.92 -17.07
C ILE A 780 -12.63 25.51 -17.66
N ASP A 781 -11.65 26.41 -17.63
CA ASP A 781 -10.28 26.17 -18.10
C ASP A 781 -9.22 26.48 -17.04
N THR A 782 -9.62 26.50 -15.76
CA THR A 782 -8.79 26.82 -14.58
C THR A 782 -7.78 27.94 -14.85
N SER A 783 -8.26 29.09 -15.34
CA SER A 783 -7.39 30.16 -15.84
C SER A 783 -7.77 31.56 -15.38
N PHE A 784 -6.77 32.44 -15.32
CA PHE A 784 -6.97 33.89 -15.27
C PHE A 784 -6.98 34.46 -16.68
N GLY A 785 -8.16 34.93 -17.11
CA GLY A 785 -8.34 35.61 -18.39
C GLY A 785 -7.97 34.79 -19.62
N HIS A 786 -8.09 33.45 -19.58
CA HIS A 786 -7.74 32.53 -20.67
C HIS A 786 -6.26 32.59 -21.10
N ARG A 787 -5.34 32.86 -20.15
CA ARG A 787 -3.90 33.03 -20.44
C ARG A 787 -2.98 32.33 -19.45
N TRP A 788 -3.30 32.45 -18.16
CA TRP A 788 -2.46 31.96 -17.07
C TRP A 788 -3.21 30.86 -16.36
N TYR A 789 -2.71 29.65 -16.47
CA TYR A 789 -3.38 28.46 -15.96
C TYR A 789 -2.96 28.20 -14.52
N VAL A 790 -3.90 27.72 -13.72
CA VAL A 790 -3.65 27.17 -12.38
C VAL A 790 -4.05 25.70 -12.37
N ALA A 791 -3.30 24.90 -11.63
CA ALA A 791 -3.53 23.48 -11.42
C ALA A 791 -3.91 23.24 -9.95
N GLU A 792 -4.35 22.03 -9.63
CA GLU A 792 -4.63 21.67 -8.23
C GLU A 792 -3.38 21.74 -7.35
N THR A 793 -2.20 21.54 -7.93
CA THR A 793 -0.90 21.65 -7.24
C THR A 793 -0.38 23.09 -7.08
N THR A 794 -1.08 24.11 -7.61
CA THR A 794 -0.66 25.52 -7.50
C THR A 794 -0.77 25.99 -6.06
N LYS A 795 0.35 26.37 -5.43
CA LYS A 795 0.34 26.97 -4.08
C LYS A 795 0.00 28.45 -4.18
N SER A 796 -0.93 28.91 -3.36
CA SER A 796 -1.51 30.24 -3.46
C SER A 796 -1.37 30.99 -2.14
N PHE A 797 -0.51 32.01 -2.15
CA PHE A 797 -0.20 32.87 -1.02
C PHE A 797 -1.19 34.04 -1.02
N ILE A 798 -2.09 34.08 -0.04
CA ILE A 798 -3.03 35.19 0.16
C ILE A 798 -2.34 36.26 0.98
N VAL A 799 -2.32 37.50 0.47
CA VAL A 799 -1.71 38.66 1.11
C VAL A 799 -2.77 39.74 1.26
N SER A 800 -3.23 39.95 2.50
CA SER A 800 -4.16 41.03 2.85
C SER A 800 -3.62 42.41 2.46
N SER A 801 -4.56 43.33 2.22
CA SER A 801 -4.29 44.68 1.75
C SER A 801 -3.95 45.67 2.88
N GLY A 802 -3.88 45.18 4.12
CA GLY A 802 -3.52 45.91 5.33
C GLY A 802 -2.05 46.37 5.38
N ASP A 803 -1.52 46.64 6.58
CA ASP A 803 -0.08 46.88 6.72
C ASP A 803 0.63 45.58 6.36
N LYS A 804 1.42 45.59 5.27
CA LYS A 804 2.11 44.40 4.73
C LYS A 804 3.05 43.69 5.73
N ARG A 805 3.27 44.30 6.88
CA ARG A 805 4.03 43.81 8.04
C ARG A 805 3.21 43.03 9.06
N ASP A 806 1.87 43.05 8.98
CA ASP A 806 1.07 42.15 9.81
C ASP A 806 1.12 40.74 9.23
N ILE A 807 2.04 39.97 9.78
CA ILE A 807 2.36 38.61 9.35
C ILE A 807 1.23 37.64 9.71
N SER A 808 0.25 38.03 10.54
CA SER A 808 -0.93 37.20 10.81
C SER A 808 -1.82 37.05 9.57
N GLU A 809 -1.87 38.06 8.70
CA GLU A 809 -2.79 38.13 7.55
C GLU A 809 -2.31 37.37 6.28
N TYR A 810 -1.27 36.54 6.41
CA TYR A 810 -0.75 35.70 5.33
C TYR A 810 -1.18 34.24 5.54
N THR A 811 -1.86 33.67 4.53
CA THR A 811 -2.23 32.25 4.47
C THR A 811 -1.77 31.62 3.16
N ILE A 812 -1.51 30.31 3.16
CA ILE A 812 -1.35 29.52 1.94
C ILE A 812 -2.54 28.59 1.82
N ARG A 813 -3.04 28.45 0.60
CA ARG A 813 -3.97 27.39 0.20
C ARG A 813 -3.46 26.73 -1.08
N GLU A 814 -3.84 25.47 -1.26
CA GLU A 814 -3.58 24.70 -2.47
C GLU A 814 -4.89 24.48 -3.22
N GLY A 815 -4.81 24.04 -4.48
CA GLY A 815 -5.99 23.77 -5.27
C GLY A 815 -6.57 24.99 -5.98
N THR A 816 -7.47 24.71 -6.92
CA THR A 816 -8.22 25.74 -7.66
C THR A 816 -9.46 26.24 -6.93
N GLY A 817 -9.83 25.60 -5.81
CA GLY A 817 -11.08 25.88 -5.07
C GLY A 817 -11.15 27.26 -4.42
N ILE A 818 -10.01 27.93 -4.19
CA ILE A 818 -9.96 29.30 -3.67
C ILE A 818 -10.39 30.38 -4.68
N TYR A 819 -10.50 30.01 -5.95
CA TYR A 819 -10.77 30.94 -7.04
C TYR A 819 -12.24 30.89 -7.45
N ILE A 820 -12.96 31.97 -7.14
CA ILE A 820 -14.39 32.11 -7.41
C ILE A 820 -14.60 32.38 -8.91
N TYR A 821 -15.50 31.62 -9.53
CA TYR A 821 -15.82 31.78 -10.94
C TYR A 821 -16.26 33.20 -11.29
N ASN A 822 -15.70 33.75 -12.37
CA ASN A 822 -16.00 35.07 -12.89
C ASN A 822 -15.67 36.24 -11.94
N THR A 823 -14.86 36.01 -10.91
CA THR A 823 -14.37 37.05 -9.99
C THR A 823 -13.05 37.67 -10.48
N ASP A 824 -12.90 38.96 -10.18
CA ASP A 824 -11.81 39.83 -10.63
C ASP A 824 -10.64 39.79 -9.63
N TYR A 825 -9.50 39.19 -10.01
CA TYR A 825 -8.34 39.03 -9.14
C TYR A 825 -7.19 39.96 -9.53
N LYS A 826 -6.49 40.49 -8.51
CA LYS A 826 -5.17 41.12 -8.64
C LYS A 826 -4.13 40.16 -8.04
N PHE A 827 -3.17 39.71 -8.84
CA PHE A 827 -2.21 38.70 -8.40
C PHE A 827 -0.85 38.83 -9.10
N LYS A 828 0.15 38.14 -8.57
CA LYS A 828 1.34 37.69 -9.31
C LYS A 828 1.28 36.18 -9.49
N ALA A 829 1.77 35.69 -10.61
CA ALA A 829 1.89 34.25 -10.86
C ALA A 829 3.31 33.89 -11.28
N PHE A 830 3.76 32.70 -10.90
CA PHE A 830 5.13 32.24 -11.11
C PHE A 830 5.16 30.76 -11.51
N SER A 831 6.11 30.40 -12.38
CA SER A 831 6.37 29.01 -12.79
C SER A 831 7.82 28.63 -12.49
N LYS A 832 8.02 27.44 -11.93
CA LYS A 832 9.32 26.75 -11.79
C LYS A 832 9.85 26.28 -13.15
N ARG A 833 8.93 25.97 -14.08
CA ARG A 833 9.19 25.42 -15.43
C ARG A 833 9.27 26.50 -16.52
N GLY A 834 8.82 27.71 -16.21
CA GLY A 834 8.67 28.82 -17.15
C GLY A 834 7.45 28.71 -18.08
N ASP A 835 6.67 27.63 -18.02
CA ASP A 835 5.46 27.48 -18.83
C ASP A 835 4.31 28.39 -18.35
N ILE A 836 3.19 28.40 -19.08
CA ILE A 836 2.03 29.27 -18.80
C ILE A 836 1.17 28.81 -17.61
N THR A 837 1.57 27.75 -16.91
CA THR A 837 0.95 27.22 -15.70
C THR A 837 1.70 27.77 -14.49
N ALA A 838 0.94 28.35 -13.55
CA ALA A 838 1.51 28.85 -12.32
C ALA A 838 1.74 27.70 -11.32
N ASP A 839 2.98 27.48 -10.90
CA ASP A 839 3.28 26.70 -9.70
C ASP A 839 2.92 27.49 -8.43
N PHE A 840 3.02 28.82 -8.52
CA PHE A 840 2.72 29.74 -7.41
C PHE A 840 1.88 30.93 -7.84
N VAL A 841 0.95 31.33 -6.98
CA VAL A 841 0.20 32.58 -7.11
C VAL A 841 0.32 33.40 -5.81
N ILE A 842 0.54 34.70 -5.91
CA ILE A 842 0.38 35.64 -4.79
C ILE A 842 -0.85 36.48 -5.06
N LEU A 843 -1.90 36.29 -4.26
CA LEU A 843 -3.16 37.02 -4.33
C LEU A 843 -3.07 38.29 -3.50
N TYR A 844 -3.31 39.45 -4.12
CA TYR A 844 -3.36 40.74 -3.43
C TYR A 844 -4.82 41.13 -3.20
N ASP A 845 -5.16 41.22 -1.93
CA ASP A 845 -6.51 41.33 -1.43
C ASP A 845 -7.36 42.45 -2.09
N ARG A 846 -8.47 41.99 -2.65
CA ARG A 846 -9.69 42.73 -2.97
C ARG A 846 -10.93 41.87 -2.67
N PHE A 847 -10.82 40.96 -1.70
CA PHE A 847 -12.02 40.41 -1.10
C PHE A 847 -12.58 41.50 -0.19
N ASN A 848 -13.35 42.42 -0.77
CA ASN A 848 -14.35 43.10 0.03
C ASN A 848 -15.33 42.00 0.46
N THR A 849 -15.12 41.43 1.65
CA THR A 849 -15.81 40.22 2.12
C THR A 849 -17.32 40.45 2.22
N GLU A 850 -17.76 41.71 2.38
CA GLU A 850 -19.16 42.14 2.25
C GLU A 850 -19.78 41.92 0.85
N GLN A 851 -18.98 41.69 -0.18
CA GLN A 851 -19.42 41.43 -1.56
C GLN A 851 -19.23 39.96 -2.00
N LEU A 852 -18.71 39.09 -1.14
CA LEU A 852 -18.89 37.65 -1.30
C LEU A 852 -20.38 37.36 -1.13
N LYS A 853 -21.10 37.25 -2.24
CA LYS A 853 -22.47 36.76 -2.29
C LYS A 853 -22.41 35.29 -2.69
N PRO A 854 -23.19 34.41 -2.05
CA PRO A 854 -23.15 32.98 -2.33
C PRO A 854 -23.37 32.73 -3.82
N SER A 855 -22.38 32.09 -4.44
CA SER A 855 -22.50 31.54 -5.78
C SER A 855 -23.48 30.38 -5.71
N PHE A 856 -24.58 30.48 -6.47
CA PHE A 856 -25.60 29.44 -6.57
C PHE A 856 -25.09 28.10 -7.13
N ASP A 857 -23.92 28.10 -7.75
CA ASP A 857 -23.64 27.19 -8.86
C ASP A 857 -23.05 25.83 -8.44
N GLU A 858 -22.54 25.67 -7.20
CA GLU A 858 -21.69 24.50 -6.88
C GLU A 858 -22.02 23.70 -5.61
N ASN A 859 -22.65 24.24 -4.55
CA ASN A 859 -23.00 23.44 -3.35
C ASN A 859 -24.41 23.74 -2.78
N LEU A 860 -25.40 22.91 -3.14
CA LEU A 860 -26.68 22.80 -2.42
C LEU A 860 -26.52 21.80 -1.27
N LEU A 861 -26.50 22.31 -0.04
CA LEU A 861 -26.34 21.51 1.17
C LEU A 861 -27.69 21.32 1.86
N TYR A 862 -27.96 20.10 2.33
CA TYR A 862 -29.16 19.77 3.11
C TYR A 862 -28.78 19.72 4.59
N VAL A 863 -29.39 20.55 5.43
CA VAL A 863 -29.06 20.63 6.86
C VAL A 863 -29.66 19.42 7.59
N THR A 864 -28.82 18.50 8.06
CA THR A 864 -29.26 17.30 8.79
C THR A 864 -29.21 17.46 10.30
N GLU A 865 -28.31 18.30 10.82
CA GLU A 865 -28.19 18.58 12.26
C GLU A 865 -27.78 20.03 12.51
N ILE A 866 -28.28 20.60 13.60
CA ILE A 866 -27.85 21.89 14.15
C ILE A 866 -27.58 21.67 15.64
N ALA A 867 -26.32 21.73 16.03
CA ALA A 867 -25.84 21.50 17.39
C ALA A 867 -24.97 22.69 17.87
N SER A 868 -24.64 22.74 19.15
CA SER A 868 -23.63 23.66 19.68
C SER A 868 -22.41 22.85 20.10
N ALA A 869 -21.23 23.22 19.63
CA ALA A 869 -19.97 22.62 20.05
C ALA A 869 -18.91 23.70 20.32
N ILE A 870 -17.81 23.27 20.91
CA ILE A 870 -16.63 24.09 21.13
C ILE A 870 -15.69 23.85 19.93
N ASN A 871 -15.22 24.91 19.27
CA ASN A 871 -14.21 24.80 18.20
C ASN A 871 -12.80 24.65 18.78
N ASP A 872 -11.79 24.50 17.93
CA ASP A 872 -10.38 24.30 18.36
C ASP A 872 -9.82 25.50 19.17
N ASP A 873 -10.37 26.69 19.00
CA ASP A 873 -10.01 27.90 19.76
C ASP A 873 -10.70 28.01 21.14
N GLY A 874 -11.62 27.09 21.47
CA GLY A 874 -12.38 27.10 22.73
C GLY A 874 -13.67 27.93 22.70
N GLU A 875 -14.09 28.44 21.53
CA GLU A 875 -15.33 29.19 21.37
C GLU A 875 -16.53 28.27 21.15
N ILE A 876 -17.68 28.59 21.79
CA ILE A 876 -18.94 27.92 21.50
C ILE A 876 -19.49 28.48 20.18
N LYS A 877 -19.56 27.64 19.15
CA LYS A 877 -20.12 27.93 17.82
C LYS A 877 -21.30 27.01 17.54
N THR A 878 -22.17 27.41 16.62
CA THR A 878 -23.19 26.48 16.08
C THR A 878 -22.51 25.59 15.04
N VAL A 879 -22.61 24.27 15.25
CA VAL A 879 -22.15 23.24 14.34
C VAL A 879 -23.31 22.78 13.48
N LEU A 880 -23.06 22.73 12.17
CA LEU A 880 -24.00 22.28 11.17
C LEU A 880 -23.45 21.03 10.51
N THR A 881 -24.18 19.92 10.64
CA THR A 881 -23.93 18.72 9.84
C THR A 881 -24.80 18.81 8.60
N PHE A 882 -24.18 18.72 7.44
CA PHE A 882 -24.87 18.64 6.16
C PHE A 882 -24.92 17.21 5.65
N GLY A 883 -25.84 16.96 4.73
CA GLY A 883 -26.07 15.63 4.21
C GLY A 883 -24.83 14.95 3.60
N ASN A 884 -23.96 15.68 2.91
CA ASN A 884 -22.72 15.12 2.35
C ASN A 884 -21.72 14.64 3.43
N GLY A 885 -22.03 14.79 4.72
CA GLY A 885 -21.16 14.46 5.85
C GLY A 885 -20.23 15.61 6.23
N GLU A 886 -20.28 16.73 5.51
CA GLU A 886 -19.54 17.92 5.90
C GLU A 886 -20.08 18.48 7.20
N VAL A 887 -19.18 18.74 8.14
CA VAL A 887 -19.43 19.41 9.39
C VAL A 887 -18.79 20.79 9.29
N MET A 888 -19.58 21.84 9.50
CA MET A 888 -19.09 23.22 9.41
C MET A 888 -19.50 24.02 10.64
N TYR A 889 -18.68 25.01 10.98
CA TYR A 889 -18.91 25.92 12.08
C TYR A 889 -19.48 27.24 11.56
N ALA A 890 -20.48 27.77 12.27
CA ALA A 890 -21.14 29.03 11.96
C ALA A 890 -21.39 29.82 13.24
N ASP A 891 -21.34 31.15 13.12
CA ASP A 891 -21.86 32.03 14.16
C ASP A 891 -23.38 31.86 14.29
N ASP A 892 -23.88 31.92 15.53
CA ASP A 892 -25.32 31.95 15.82
C ASP A 892 -26.04 33.04 15.00
N ALA A 893 -25.37 34.17 14.75
CA ALA A 893 -25.89 35.25 13.93
C ALA A 893 -26.14 34.82 12.48
N ALA A 894 -25.28 33.99 11.87
CA ALA A 894 -25.49 33.48 10.52
C ALA A 894 -26.68 32.50 10.49
N VAL A 895 -26.81 31.65 11.51
CA VAL A 895 -27.86 30.63 11.64
C VAL A 895 -29.23 31.25 11.94
N GLU A 896 -29.31 32.29 12.76
CA GLU A 896 -30.56 33.02 13.05
C GLU A 896 -30.99 33.94 11.90
N ASN A 897 -30.05 34.43 11.09
CA ASN A 897 -30.29 35.44 10.05
C ASN A 897 -30.00 34.92 8.63
N CYS A 898 -30.56 33.76 8.28
CA CYS A 898 -30.43 33.24 6.92
C CYS A 898 -31.29 34.05 5.94
N TYR A 899 -30.75 34.34 4.77
CA TYR A 899 -31.52 34.97 3.70
C TYR A 899 -32.50 33.96 3.11
N ASP A 900 -33.81 34.23 3.20
CA ASP A 900 -34.76 33.52 2.36
C ASP A 900 -34.67 34.09 0.93
N MET A 901 -34.30 33.20 0.00
CA MET A 901 -34.11 33.47 -1.43
C MET A 901 -35.25 34.26 -2.06
N TYR A 902 -36.50 34.02 -1.63
CA TYR A 902 -37.69 34.68 -2.16
C TYR A 902 -37.79 36.15 -1.77
N THR A 903 -37.08 36.58 -0.73
CA THR A 903 -37.16 37.95 -0.19
C THR A 903 -35.98 38.85 -0.56
N ILE A 904 -34.99 38.31 -1.28
CA ILE A 904 -33.83 39.07 -1.78
C ILE A 904 -34.25 40.14 -2.83
N ALA A 905 -35.44 39.97 -3.43
CA ALA A 905 -36.05 40.96 -4.31
C ALA A 905 -36.85 42.05 -3.56
N ASP A 906 -37.20 41.83 -2.30
CA ASP A 906 -37.85 42.84 -1.46
C ASP A 906 -36.83 43.91 -1.00
N ALA A 907 -37.31 45.13 -0.70
CA ALA A 907 -36.46 46.21 -0.21
C ALA A 907 -35.84 45.92 1.18
N GLU A 908 -36.45 45.02 1.94
CA GLU A 908 -35.96 44.49 3.22
C GLU A 908 -36.13 42.95 3.18
N PRO A 909 -35.06 42.16 2.96
CA PRO A 909 -35.18 40.71 2.93
C PRO A 909 -35.62 40.18 4.29
N LYS A 910 -36.55 39.22 4.29
CA LYS A 910 -36.94 38.53 5.53
C LYS A 910 -35.85 37.55 5.87
N LEU A 911 -35.29 37.75 7.06
CA LEU A 911 -34.32 36.84 7.65
C LEU A 911 -35.08 35.71 8.35
N HIS A 912 -34.59 34.50 8.21
CA HIS A 912 -35.18 33.31 8.84
C HIS A 912 -34.10 32.52 9.58
N LYS A 913 -34.48 31.95 10.73
CA LYS A 913 -33.66 30.95 11.40
C LYS A 913 -33.54 29.69 10.53
N LEU A 914 -32.33 29.13 10.45
CA LEU A 914 -32.04 27.83 9.85
C LEU A 914 -32.66 26.69 10.65
N ASN A 915 -33.21 25.68 9.98
CA ASN A 915 -33.77 24.50 10.62
C ASN A 915 -33.21 23.24 9.98
N VAL A 916 -33.17 22.15 10.75
CA VAL A 916 -32.97 20.81 10.20
C VAL A 916 -34.04 20.55 9.13
N GLY A 917 -33.59 20.13 7.95
CA GLY A 917 -34.42 19.95 6.76
C GLY A 917 -34.40 21.10 5.77
N ASP A 918 -33.90 22.30 6.11
CA ASP A 918 -33.69 23.38 5.14
C ASP A 918 -32.59 22.96 4.12
N VAL A 919 -32.83 23.18 2.83
CA VAL A 919 -31.81 23.12 1.76
C VAL A 919 -31.25 24.53 1.58
N VAL A 920 -29.93 24.66 1.68
CA VAL A 920 -29.22 25.93 1.64
C VAL A 920 -28.10 25.97 0.61
N THR A 921 -27.71 27.18 0.24
CA THR A 921 -26.33 27.45 -0.21
C THR A 921 -25.60 28.17 0.92
N VAL A 922 -24.33 27.83 1.12
CA VAL A 922 -23.46 28.46 2.13
C VAL A 922 -22.60 29.56 1.49
N ASN A 923 -22.43 30.64 2.24
CA ASN A 923 -21.43 31.67 1.94
C ASN A 923 -20.30 31.55 2.96
N GLN A 924 -19.29 30.75 2.63
CA GLN A 924 -18.07 30.61 3.42
C GLN A 924 -17.11 31.73 3.07
N ASN A 925 -16.37 32.22 4.07
CA ASN A 925 -15.20 33.03 3.80
C ASN A 925 -14.04 32.10 3.38
N PRO A 926 -13.46 32.27 2.17
CA PRO A 926 -12.44 31.35 1.63
C PRO A 926 -11.09 31.42 2.34
N ILE A 927 -10.94 32.28 3.37
CA ILE A 927 -9.71 32.45 4.15
C ILE A 927 -9.71 31.55 5.39
N ASP A 928 -10.80 31.55 6.16
CA ASP A 928 -10.96 30.89 7.47
C ASP A 928 -11.98 29.73 7.44
N ASP A 929 -12.61 29.46 6.29
CA ASP A 929 -13.70 28.49 6.07
C ASP A 929 -14.97 28.74 6.93
N GLU A 930 -15.05 29.88 7.63
CA GLU A 930 -16.18 30.24 8.49
C GLU A 930 -17.39 30.65 7.66
N ILE A 931 -18.57 30.12 7.99
CA ILE A 931 -19.81 30.47 7.30
C ILE A 931 -20.30 31.85 7.77
N LYS A 932 -20.26 32.83 6.86
CA LYS A 932 -20.72 34.19 7.13
C LYS A 932 -22.24 34.35 6.92
N SER A 933 -22.86 33.56 6.05
CA SER A 933 -24.32 33.56 5.86
C SER A 933 -24.84 32.31 5.12
N PHE A 934 -26.10 31.93 5.38
CA PHE A 934 -26.84 30.97 4.57
C PHE A 934 -27.84 31.69 3.66
N MET A 935 -28.09 31.11 2.49
CA MET A 935 -29.30 31.39 1.72
C MET A 935 -30.16 30.13 1.68
N ILE A 936 -31.38 30.23 2.19
CA ILE A 936 -32.35 29.13 2.20
C ILE A 936 -33.01 29.07 0.83
N VAL A 937 -32.77 27.94 0.16
CA VAL A 937 -33.18 27.65 -1.21
C VAL A 937 -34.53 26.95 -1.22
N TYR A 938 -34.69 25.99 -0.32
CA TYR A 938 -35.93 25.27 -0.11
C TYR A 938 -36.11 24.97 1.36
N ARG A 939 -37.31 25.26 1.86
CA ARG A 939 -37.76 24.87 3.20
C ARG A 939 -38.88 23.84 3.04
N PRO A 940 -38.75 22.62 3.58
CA PRO A 940 -39.84 21.65 3.56
C PRO A 940 -41.02 22.22 4.35
N VAL A 941 -42.09 22.55 3.63
CA VAL A 941 -43.37 22.92 4.23
C VAL A 941 -44.03 21.64 4.74
N SER A 942 -44.67 21.72 5.90
CA SER A 942 -45.32 20.61 6.62
C SER A 942 -46.05 19.61 5.71
N ASP A 943 -45.89 18.30 5.98
CA ASP A 943 -46.38 17.07 5.34
C ASP A 943 -47.50 17.11 4.27
N ASP A 944 -48.44 18.04 4.34
CA ASP A 944 -49.47 18.28 3.32
C ASP A 944 -48.82 19.01 2.14
N GLY A 945 -48.23 18.23 1.22
CA GLY A 945 -47.53 18.75 0.05
C GLY A 945 -48.43 19.67 -0.79
N ASP A 946 -48.15 20.97 -0.70
CA ASP A 946 -48.85 22.01 -1.45
C ASP A 946 -48.76 21.73 -2.96
N CYS A 947 -49.86 22.02 -3.65
CA CYS A 947 -50.10 21.57 -5.03
C CYS A 947 -49.09 22.14 -6.04
N ALA A 948 -48.87 21.39 -7.12
CA ALA A 948 -48.07 21.86 -8.25
C ALA A 948 -48.89 22.78 -9.16
N ALA A 949 -49.11 24.03 -8.74
CA ALA A 949 -49.63 25.05 -9.65
C ALA A 949 -48.57 25.38 -10.71
N THR A 950 -48.68 24.78 -11.90
CA THR A 950 -47.83 25.10 -13.06
C THR A 950 -48.06 26.54 -13.52
N LEU A 951 -47.16 27.43 -13.16
CA LEU A 951 -47.17 28.84 -13.58
C LEU A 951 -46.61 29.00 -15.01
N PHE A 952 -47.48 28.79 -15.99
CA PHE A 952 -47.43 29.40 -17.33
C PHE A 952 -48.90 29.54 -17.79
N GLU A 953 -49.40 30.67 -18.29
CA GLU A 953 -48.73 31.78 -18.97
C GLU A 953 -49.17 33.16 -18.41
N GLY A 954 -48.21 34.05 -18.15
CA GLY A 954 -48.34 35.49 -18.42
C GLY A 954 -49.42 36.33 -17.71
N GLU A 955 -49.47 36.34 -16.37
CA GLU A 955 -49.88 37.53 -15.60
C GLU A 955 -49.29 37.48 -14.17
N GLU A 956 -49.39 38.57 -13.41
CA GLU A 956 -48.58 38.92 -12.22
C GLU A 956 -48.28 37.80 -11.21
N TYR A 957 -47.01 37.69 -10.78
CA TYR A 957 -46.58 36.87 -9.63
C TYR A 957 -47.20 37.40 -8.32
N SER A 958 -48.46 37.04 -8.05
CA SER A 958 -49.08 37.28 -6.74
C SER A 958 -48.46 36.38 -5.68
N SER A 959 -48.10 36.97 -4.54
CA SER A 959 -47.12 36.43 -3.59
C SER A 959 -47.67 35.38 -2.61
N SER A 960 -48.40 34.36 -3.08
CA SER A 960 -49.15 33.44 -2.18
C SER A 960 -49.02 31.93 -2.39
N GLU A 961 -48.47 31.40 -3.48
CA GLU A 961 -48.49 29.94 -3.73
C GLU A 961 -47.11 29.34 -4.02
N ARG A 962 -46.65 28.45 -3.12
CA ARG A 962 -45.35 27.77 -3.15
C ARG A 962 -45.38 26.54 -4.07
N SER A 963 -45.65 26.73 -5.37
CA SER A 963 -45.82 25.61 -6.29
C SER A 963 -44.51 24.88 -6.62
N ASN A 964 -44.50 23.59 -6.31
CA ASN A 964 -43.45 22.63 -6.65
C ASN A 964 -43.82 21.98 -8.01
N PRO A 965 -42.98 21.98 -9.07
CA PRO A 965 -41.57 22.36 -9.07
C PRO A 965 -41.32 23.87 -9.20
N TYR A 966 -40.37 24.33 -8.39
CA TYR A 966 -39.93 25.71 -8.30
C TYR A 966 -39.00 26.05 -9.46
N MET A 967 -39.23 27.15 -10.16
CA MET A 967 -38.30 27.69 -11.18
C MET A 967 -37.86 29.10 -10.81
N PHE A 968 -36.56 29.32 -10.83
CA PHE A 968 -35.95 30.63 -10.68
C PHE A 968 -35.43 31.12 -12.04
N ASP A 969 -35.98 32.23 -12.55
CA ASP A 969 -35.46 32.90 -13.74
C ASP A 969 -34.32 33.85 -13.34
N SER A 970 -33.14 33.60 -13.89
CA SER A 970 -31.94 34.44 -13.74
C SER A 970 -32.15 35.93 -14.04
N SER A 971 -33.15 36.28 -14.87
CA SER A 971 -33.48 37.66 -15.21
C SER A 971 -34.20 38.42 -14.08
N TYR A 972 -34.86 37.74 -13.15
CA TYR A 972 -35.48 38.38 -11.98
C TYR A 972 -34.42 38.84 -10.96
N ALA A 973 -33.36 38.05 -10.78
CA ALA A 973 -32.17 38.41 -9.99
C ALA A 973 -31.43 39.66 -10.50
N ARG A 974 -31.68 40.09 -11.75
CA ARG A 974 -31.06 41.29 -12.34
C ARG A 974 -31.84 42.58 -12.07
N GLN A 975 -33.10 42.50 -11.61
CA GLN A 975 -33.88 43.71 -11.29
C GLN A 975 -33.58 44.24 -9.88
N SER A 976 -33.21 43.37 -8.94
CA SER A 976 -32.37 43.81 -7.82
C SER A 976 -30.94 43.98 -8.36
N ASN A 977 -30.27 45.09 -8.07
CA ASN A 977 -28.92 45.40 -8.58
C ASN A 977 -27.81 44.54 -7.93
N ASN A 978 -28.13 43.30 -7.53
CA ASN A 978 -27.47 42.62 -6.42
C ASN A 978 -27.04 41.17 -6.67
N LEU A 979 -27.45 40.50 -7.74
CA LEU A 979 -26.88 39.19 -8.13
C LEU A 979 -26.58 39.12 -9.64
N SER A 980 -25.35 38.75 -9.99
CA SER A 980 -24.91 38.54 -11.38
C SER A 980 -24.99 37.07 -11.77
N ILE A 981 -26.08 36.66 -12.42
CA ILE A 981 -26.24 35.31 -12.98
C ILE A 981 -25.90 35.33 -14.49
N PRO A 982 -25.11 34.37 -15.03
CA PRO A 982 -24.71 34.30 -16.44
C PRO A 982 -25.87 34.26 -17.45
N ASP A 983 -25.65 34.77 -18.68
CA ASP A 983 -26.66 34.84 -19.76
C ASP A 983 -27.09 33.48 -20.36
N ASP A 984 -26.29 32.44 -20.14
CA ASP A 984 -26.45 31.09 -20.70
C ASP A 984 -27.18 30.13 -19.75
N LYS A 985 -27.05 30.30 -18.42
CA LYS A 985 -27.78 29.53 -17.38
C LYS A 985 -29.11 30.19 -17.00
N LYS A 986 -30.07 30.22 -17.92
CA LYS A 986 -31.28 31.04 -17.74
C LYS A 986 -32.19 30.63 -16.58
N TYR A 987 -32.20 29.35 -16.20
CA TYR A 987 -33.11 28.80 -15.19
C TYR A 987 -32.38 27.80 -14.29
N THR A 988 -32.52 27.98 -12.97
CA THR A 988 -32.34 26.91 -11.97
C THR A 988 -33.72 26.47 -11.51
N ARG A 989 -33.96 25.16 -11.54
CA ARG A 989 -35.26 24.55 -11.24
C ARG A 989 -35.11 23.48 -10.17
N ILE A 990 -35.94 23.54 -9.14
CA ILE A 990 -35.90 22.62 -8.01
C ILE A 990 -37.22 21.88 -7.94
N PHE A 991 -37.13 20.55 -8.06
CA PHE A 991 -38.24 19.62 -8.11
C PHE A 991 -38.14 18.73 -6.87
N PHE A 992 -39.07 18.87 -5.92
CA PHE A 992 -39.23 17.89 -4.85
C PHE A 992 -40.31 16.88 -5.24
N GLY A 993 -40.15 15.60 -4.92
CA GLY A 993 -41.21 14.64 -5.20
C GLY A 993 -40.89 13.21 -4.82
N TRP A 994 -41.78 12.31 -5.22
CA TRP A 994 -41.71 10.89 -4.93
C TRP A 994 -41.40 10.09 -6.20
N VAL A 995 -40.53 9.10 -6.07
CA VAL A 995 -40.12 8.24 -7.18
C VAL A 995 -41.28 7.32 -7.53
N TYR A 996 -41.94 7.61 -8.64
CA TYR A 996 -43.03 6.80 -9.17
C TYR A 996 -42.52 5.49 -9.79
N ARG A 997 -41.52 5.59 -10.67
CA ARG A 997 -40.99 4.46 -11.47
C ARG A 997 -39.48 4.57 -11.65
N VAL A 998 -38.79 3.44 -11.76
CA VAL A 998 -37.37 3.35 -12.12
C VAL A 998 -37.21 2.36 -13.27
N ASP A 999 -36.71 2.81 -14.43
CA ASP A 999 -36.53 1.96 -15.62
C ASP A 999 -35.32 2.42 -16.45
N ASN A 1000 -34.45 1.48 -16.89
CA ASN A 1000 -33.32 1.76 -17.78
C ASN A 1000 -32.42 2.96 -17.35
N ASN A 1001 -32.07 3.03 -16.05
CA ASN A 1001 -31.38 4.18 -15.44
C ASN A 1001 -32.13 5.53 -15.62
N VAL A 1002 -33.46 5.51 -15.69
CA VAL A 1002 -34.32 6.70 -15.68
C VAL A 1002 -35.27 6.59 -14.49
N ILE A 1003 -35.19 7.55 -13.58
CA ILE A 1003 -36.18 7.71 -12.51
C ILE A 1003 -37.29 8.63 -13.01
N GLU A 1004 -38.52 8.32 -12.63
CA GLU A 1004 -39.70 9.14 -12.87
C GLU A 1004 -40.23 9.64 -11.54
N VAL A 1005 -40.25 10.95 -11.35
CA VAL A 1005 -40.54 11.60 -10.07
C VAL A 1005 -41.79 12.43 -10.22
N THR A 1006 -42.72 12.35 -9.27
CA THR A 1006 -43.93 13.15 -9.24
C THR A 1006 -44.03 14.01 -7.98
N THR A 1007 -44.59 15.21 -8.11
CA THR A 1007 -44.90 16.07 -6.96
C THR A 1007 -46.11 15.59 -6.15
N GLN A 1008 -46.83 14.57 -6.64
CA GLN A 1008 -47.89 13.91 -5.87
C GLN A 1008 -47.31 13.16 -4.67
N ASN A 1009 -47.82 13.42 -3.46
CA ASN A 1009 -47.41 12.65 -2.28
C ASN A 1009 -47.96 11.21 -2.35
N LEU A 1010 -47.12 10.32 -2.89
CA LEU A 1010 -47.40 8.90 -3.11
C LEU A 1010 -47.44 8.06 -1.83
N ARG A 1011 -46.94 8.59 -0.72
CA ARG A 1011 -47.04 7.94 0.60
C ARG A 1011 -48.43 8.16 1.21
N LYS A 1012 -48.99 9.37 1.04
CA LYS A 1012 -50.36 9.70 1.46
C LYS A 1012 -51.41 9.16 0.48
N THR A 1013 -51.29 9.47 -0.79
CA THR A 1013 -52.29 9.17 -1.84
C THR A 1013 -51.79 8.11 -2.84
N GLY A 1014 -52.70 7.46 -3.57
CA GLY A 1014 -52.30 6.59 -4.69
C GLY A 1014 -52.04 7.42 -5.95
N TYR A 1015 -51.11 7.00 -6.80
CA TYR A 1015 -50.76 7.75 -8.01
C TYR A 1015 -51.96 7.94 -8.95
N ASP A 1016 -52.23 9.19 -9.34
CA ASP A 1016 -53.21 9.54 -10.36
C ASP A 1016 -52.57 10.39 -11.45
N LYS A 1017 -52.15 9.72 -12.53
CA LYS A 1017 -51.56 10.35 -13.72
C LYS A 1017 -52.48 11.32 -14.47
N TYR A 1018 -53.76 11.38 -14.13
CA TYR A 1018 -54.72 12.33 -14.72
C TYR A 1018 -54.99 13.53 -13.81
N ASN A 1019 -54.38 13.59 -12.63
CA ASN A 1019 -54.49 14.76 -11.76
C ASN A 1019 -53.50 15.85 -12.20
N GLU A 1020 -53.99 16.80 -12.99
CA GLU A 1020 -53.26 17.94 -13.53
C GLU A 1020 -52.67 18.88 -12.45
N GLN A 1021 -53.03 18.70 -11.17
CA GLN A 1021 -52.43 19.44 -10.03
C GLN A 1021 -51.05 18.91 -9.59
N PHE A 1022 -50.55 17.85 -10.22
CA PHE A 1022 -49.23 17.28 -9.93
C PHE A 1022 -48.42 17.14 -11.22
N VAL A 1023 -47.13 17.44 -11.12
CA VAL A 1023 -46.18 17.31 -12.24
C VAL A 1023 -45.45 15.99 -12.08
N THR A 1024 -45.21 15.28 -13.19
CA THR A 1024 -44.39 14.06 -13.25
C THR A 1024 -43.29 14.23 -14.30
N GLU A 1025 -42.03 14.02 -13.93
CA GLU A 1025 -40.86 14.23 -14.79
C GLU A 1025 -39.86 13.07 -14.75
N ARG A 1026 -39.00 12.98 -15.75
CA ARG A 1026 -38.09 11.84 -15.95
C ARG A 1026 -36.64 12.30 -16.03
N TYR A 1027 -35.80 11.74 -15.15
CA TYR A 1027 -34.39 12.10 -14.99
C TYR A 1027 -33.51 10.87 -15.24
N ARG A 1028 -32.44 10.99 -16.04
CA ARG A 1028 -31.56 9.87 -16.38
C ARG A 1028 -30.33 9.83 -15.48
N ILE A 1029 -30.14 8.77 -14.72
CA ILE A 1029 -28.98 8.62 -13.85
C ILE A 1029 -27.78 8.07 -14.64
N ASN A 1030 -26.94 8.97 -15.15
CA ASN A 1030 -25.72 8.65 -15.90
C ASN A 1030 -24.49 8.59 -14.98
N PHE A 1031 -24.20 7.42 -14.40
CA PHE A 1031 -23.12 7.26 -13.40
C PHE A 1031 -21.68 7.51 -13.91
N TYR A 1032 -21.44 7.52 -15.23
CA TYR A 1032 -20.11 7.30 -15.83
C TYR A 1032 -19.55 8.44 -16.69
N ARG A 1033 -20.22 9.60 -16.84
CA ARG A 1033 -19.81 10.60 -17.87
C ARG A 1033 -19.88 12.09 -17.52
N ASN A 1034 -20.30 12.48 -16.32
CA ASN A 1034 -20.30 13.90 -15.95
C ASN A 1034 -20.05 14.06 -14.44
N PRO A 1035 -18.92 14.67 -14.01
CA PRO A 1035 -18.67 14.92 -12.59
C PRO A 1035 -19.70 15.89 -11.95
N ALA A 1036 -20.45 16.65 -12.78
CA ALA A 1036 -21.48 17.56 -12.31
C ALA A 1036 -22.85 16.92 -11.99
N VAL A 1037 -22.94 15.59 -11.87
CA VAL A 1037 -24.16 14.88 -11.43
C VAL A 1037 -23.90 14.18 -10.10
N THR A 1038 -24.12 14.91 -9.01
CA THR A 1038 -24.02 14.37 -7.64
C THR A 1038 -25.33 13.67 -7.29
N ASN A 1039 -25.26 12.35 -7.05
CA ASN A 1039 -26.38 11.56 -6.53
C ASN A 1039 -26.03 11.12 -5.10
N CYS A 1040 -26.72 11.62 -4.08
CA CYS A 1040 -26.44 11.31 -2.67
C CYS A 1040 -27.64 10.60 -2.02
N MET A 1041 -27.40 9.48 -1.34
CA MET A 1041 -28.44 8.74 -0.61
C MET A 1041 -28.47 9.14 0.86
N TYR A 1042 -29.67 9.46 1.35
CA TYR A 1042 -29.98 9.75 2.75
C TYR A 1042 -30.88 8.69 3.33
N ASN A 1043 -30.44 8.07 4.42
CA ASN A 1043 -31.23 7.10 5.17
C ASN A 1043 -31.63 7.71 6.52
N PHE A 1044 -32.92 8.04 6.69
CA PHE A 1044 -33.45 8.50 7.96
C PHE A 1044 -33.88 7.30 8.81
N ASP A 1045 -33.12 7.00 9.86
CA ASP A 1045 -33.65 6.43 11.10
C ASP A 1045 -33.86 7.60 12.07
N ARG A 1046 -35.03 7.67 12.71
CA ARG A 1046 -35.42 8.75 13.64
C ARG A 1046 -34.53 8.92 14.87
N LYS A 1047 -33.46 8.13 15.02
CA LYS A 1047 -32.47 8.22 16.10
C LYS A 1047 -31.00 8.18 15.67
N LYS A 1048 -30.69 7.98 14.38
CA LYS A 1048 -29.33 8.00 13.83
C LYS A 1048 -29.33 8.41 12.36
N VAL A 1049 -28.49 9.39 12.01
CA VAL A 1049 -28.12 9.65 10.61
C VAL A 1049 -27.23 8.47 10.16
N GLY A 1050 -27.59 7.83 9.05
CA GLY A 1050 -26.76 6.80 8.42
C GLY A 1050 -25.70 7.40 7.48
N ASP A 1051 -24.64 6.64 7.19
CA ASP A 1051 -23.54 7.08 6.32
C ASP A 1051 -24.04 7.59 4.96
N CYS A 1052 -23.65 8.81 4.60
CA CYS A 1052 -23.90 9.33 3.27
C CYS A 1052 -23.01 8.61 2.26
N ARG A 1053 -23.62 8.08 1.19
CA ARG A 1053 -22.87 7.55 0.05
C ARG A 1053 -23.48 7.97 -1.28
N LYS A 1054 -22.68 7.85 -2.34
CA LYS A 1054 -23.15 7.97 -3.71
C LYS A 1054 -24.31 6.99 -3.91
N ALA A 1055 -25.48 7.52 -4.29
CA ALA A 1055 -26.66 6.72 -4.54
C ALA A 1055 -26.47 5.93 -5.84
N GLU A 1056 -26.79 4.64 -5.81
CA GLU A 1056 -26.89 3.76 -6.97
C GLU A 1056 -28.36 3.68 -7.44
N ILE A 1057 -28.60 3.17 -8.65
CA ILE A 1057 -29.97 3.06 -9.20
C ILE A 1057 -30.87 2.14 -8.35
N THR A 1058 -30.25 1.19 -7.65
CA THR A 1058 -30.83 0.23 -6.71
C THR A 1058 -31.32 0.85 -5.40
N ASP A 1059 -30.90 2.08 -5.07
CA ASP A 1059 -31.30 2.77 -3.84
C ASP A 1059 -32.65 3.49 -3.96
N PHE A 1060 -33.12 3.72 -5.19
CA PHE A 1060 -34.38 4.39 -5.50
C PHE A 1060 -35.54 3.40 -5.43
N ARG A 1061 -36.37 3.51 -4.38
CA ARG A 1061 -37.60 2.72 -4.24
C ARG A 1061 -38.72 3.37 -5.04
N SER A 1062 -39.11 2.72 -6.13
CA SER A 1062 -40.24 3.17 -6.96
C SER A 1062 -41.59 2.91 -6.29
N TYR A 1063 -42.62 3.69 -6.63
CA TYR A 1063 -43.99 3.42 -6.22
C TYR A 1063 -44.61 2.20 -6.93
N GLU A 1064 -44.23 1.94 -8.19
CA GLU A 1064 -44.69 0.75 -8.91
C GLU A 1064 -44.24 -0.56 -8.21
N ASP A 1065 -43.04 -0.58 -7.62
CA ASP A 1065 -42.45 -1.76 -6.98
C ASP A 1065 -42.65 -1.80 -5.44
N TYR A 1066 -42.59 -0.64 -4.76
CA TYR A 1066 -42.62 -0.53 -3.29
C TYR A 1066 -43.86 0.22 -2.75
N GLY A 1067 -44.74 0.72 -3.61
CA GLY A 1067 -45.95 1.43 -3.22
C GLY A 1067 -45.67 2.62 -2.29
N LYS A 1068 -46.36 2.66 -1.15
CA LYS A 1068 -46.24 3.75 -0.16
C LYS A 1068 -44.88 3.84 0.53
N GLU A 1069 -43.98 2.87 0.33
CA GLU A 1069 -42.59 2.91 0.81
C GLU A 1069 -41.61 3.51 -0.22
N CYS A 1070 -42.13 4.11 -1.31
CA CYS A 1070 -41.33 4.81 -2.29
C CYS A 1070 -40.46 5.94 -1.70
N SER A 1071 -39.33 6.17 -2.36
CA SER A 1071 -38.37 7.21 -2.06
C SER A 1071 -38.94 8.61 -2.33
N ALA A 1072 -38.57 9.59 -1.50
CA ALA A 1072 -38.65 10.99 -1.87
C ALA A 1072 -37.29 11.45 -2.45
N VAL A 1073 -37.30 12.48 -3.30
CA VAL A 1073 -36.08 13.08 -3.86
C VAL A 1073 -36.23 14.59 -3.98
N VAL A 1074 -35.13 15.33 -3.88
CA VAL A 1074 -34.99 16.69 -4.39
C VAL A 1074 -34.08 16.63 -5.62
N VAL A 1075 -34.55 17.15 -6.75
CA VAL A 1075 -33.77 17.31 -7.97
C VAL A 1075 -33.56 18.79 -8.23
N SER A 1076 -32.32 19.23 -8.31
CA SER A 1076 -31.96 20.58 -8.78
C SER A 1076 -31.45 20.48 -10.20
N CYS A 1077 -31.97 21.28 -11.12
CA CYS A 1077 -31.57 21.35 -12.53
C CYS A 1077 -31.09 22.77 -12.87
N THR A 1078 -29.87 22.91 -13.38
CA THR A 1078 -29.31 24.19 -13.84
C THR A 1078 -28.79 24.00 -15.26
N GLY A 1079 -29.57 24.46 -16.24
CA GLY A 1079 -29.32 24.16 -17.66
C GLY A 1079 -29.55 22.68 -17.99
N ASP A 1080 -28.52 22.00 -18.51
CA ASP A 1080 -28.51 20.57 -18.83
C ASP A 1080 -27.94 19.69 -17.69
N LYS A 1081 -27.43 20.30 -16.62
CA LYS A 1081 -26.93 19.63 -15.42
C LYS A 1081 -28.03 19.46 -14.37
N TYR A 1082 -27.98 18.38 -13.61
CA TYR A 1082 -28.84 18.19 -12.44
C TYR A 1082 -28.18 17.34 -11.36
N SER A 1083 -28.52 17.65 -10.11
CA SER A 1083 -28.12 16.91 -8.90
C SER A 1083 -29.35 16.30 -8.24
N ILE A 1084 -29.24 15.07 -7.75
CA ILE A 1084 -30.36 14.30 -7.16
C ILE A 1084 -30.02 13.93 -5.72
N VAL A 1085 -30.79 14.47 -4.79
CA VAL A 1085 -30.72 14.19 -3.35
C VAL A 1085 -31.83 13.20 -3.02
N LEU A 1086 -31.46 11.96 -2.67
CA LEU A 1086 -32.39 10.86 -2.39
C LEU A 1086 -32.73 10.81 -0.90
N LEU A 1087 -33.96 11.15 -0.55
CA LEU A 1087 -34.49 11.24 0.81
C LEU A 1087 -35.28 9.96 1.16
N ASN A 1088 -34.59 8.93 1.68
CA ASN A 1088 -35.20 7.67 2.11
C ASN A 1088 -35.47 7.66 3.62
N ASP A 1089 -36.73 7.89 4.04
CA ASP A 1089 -37.18 7.41 5.35
C ASP A 1089 -37.22 5.87 5.39
N VAL A 1090 -36.53 5.27 6.36
CA VAL A 1090 -36.68 3.86 6.72
C VAL A 1090 -37.36 3.76 8.09
N ILE A 1091 -38.70 3.80 8.05
CA ILE A 1091 -39.68 3.35 9.07
C ILE A 1091 -39.65 4.09 10.42
#